data_AF-A0A1I0EJW3-F1
#
_entry.id   AF-A0A1I0EJW3-F1
#
_cell.length_a   1.000
_cell.length_b   1.000
_cell.length_c   1.000
_cell.angle_alpha   90.00
_cell.angle_beta   90.00
_cell.angle_gamma   90.00
#
_symmetry.space_group_name_H-M   'P 1'
#
loop_
_entity.id
_entity.type
_entity.pdbx_description
1 polymer ?
#
loop_
_entity_poly.entity_id
_entity_poly.type
_entity_poly.pdbx_seq_one_letter_code
_entity_poly.pdbx_strand_id
1 'polypeptide(L)'
;MGNVTLAEVESLARKILTTYFCDSDLEFLISTFADDIIWLGGGEKQKAEGKEAVAACFRSGKDGMIACDMSEESYHCMDLGGGAYLCEGVSWLHSKPGSEFYINMQQRVTFVFRETDEGLKAVHIHNSVPYQAIKEDELFPIESSREEFIRLQSALNIKNQEFENQAQFLERLYDTIPCGILQFTTDPGHRVVALNPMTWKFYGYDSEEAYRRDVTSPLDNVEEEDRGRVLAAIDRLTLNGENASYRRRCVRRDGQEAWISVVMGRIVNSDGQEVIQAVFTDITEQMRLEKAQEQERILENRFLRAAIYTAYPLIMSLNLTRNTYSLFVDEQDSYTIQGEGTYTDLVEHSLPMIYPSYQEDYRNTFRREEILRRFEAGEWEIYMEMQQMGDDGEYHWLSVHVIAVENPFNDDVLAIDLVKLLDSQRQEQARQQQLLRDALASANAASRAKSDFLSRMSHDIRTPMNAIIGMTTIGQLKLEDSQVVRDCFRKIDTSSKYLLSLINDILDMSKIETDKMEIAHELFDFKAFAEELNQIIYPQTLEKEVSYEMRHREPLESHYIGDSLRMKQILMNLLSNALKFTPPGGKLGVDIREERRANGFAYLEFMVWDNGIGMSEEFMQRIFQPFEQENPGNARNNVGSGLGLSIVYNLVQLMGGTIGVESEKDKGSTFTVTIPFRLVSDNQEREWERKRQNLLKGFEVLVVDDDPAVGRQTAVILEDIGARTVWADSGYRAVEEVQISLRQDRMFDIAMIDWKMPGIDGIETARRIRNLVGGDTMIIMITAYDWSGIEAEARAAGIDYFIAKPLFRSAIYDTFSKLDKRNPEPSGQCDPGLAGKRFLLAEDNELNREIAVTLLEMNGAAVDTAVNGREALDFFGAREPGTYDAVLMDIRMPVMDGLEACMRIRAMDRGDGASVPILAMTANAFEEDKKKAFAAGMTGYLVKPLDIRLLVEELKRCLG
;
A
#
# COMPACT_ATOMS: atom_id res chain seq x y z
N MET A 1 13.66 83.34 13.18
CA MET A 1 12.54 82.48 13.62
C MET A 1 11.90 83.21 14.79
N GLY A 2 10.62 83.54 14.65
CA GLY A 2 9.93 84.45 15.57
C GLY A 2 9.55 83.71 16.84
N ASN A 3 9.79 84.30 18.02
CA ASN A 3 9.49 83.68 19.30
C ASN A 3 8.00 83.28 19.39
N VAL A 4 7.70 82.00 19.16
CA VAL A 4 6.39 81.42 19.46
C VAL A 4 6.15 81.54 20.96
N THR A 5 5.01 82.10 21.34
CA THR A 5 4.62 82.26 22.75
C THR A 5 3.83 81.05 23.25
N LEU A 6 3.90 80.76 24.55
CA LEU A 6 3.11 79.67 25.15
C LEU A 6 1.58 79.86 24.97
N ALA A 7 1.12 81.11 24.86
CA ALA A 7 -0.28 81.41 24.56
C ALA A 7 -0.69 80.97 23.14
N GLU A 8 0.23 81.03 22.17
CA GLU A 8 -0.02 80.54 20.81
C GLU A 8 -0.06 79.01 20.77
N VAL A 9 0.78 78.34 21.57
CA VAL A 9 0.77 76.88 21.73
C VAL A 9 -0.55 76.42 22.37
N GLU A 10 -1.01 77.09 23.44
CA GLU A 10 -2.29 76.80 24.09
C GLU A 10 -3.47 76.97 23.13
N SER A 11 -3.49 78.10 22.41
CA SER A 11 -4.53 78.42 21.45
C SER A 11 -4.62 77.37 20.34
N LEU A 12 -3.47 76.90 19.82
CA LEU A 12 -3.42 75.84 18.82
C LEU A 12 -3.95 74.50 19.38
N ALA A 13 -3.52 74.10 20.58
CA ALA A 13 -3.98 72.86 21.21
C ALA A 13 -5.50 72.88 21.48
N ARG A 14 -6.03 73.99 22.01
CA ARG A 14 -7.46 74.17 22.24
C ARG A 14 -8.25 74.10 20.94
N LYS A 15 -7.76 74.78 19.89
CA LYS A 15 -8.40 74.76 18.57
C LYS A 15 -8.44 73.35 17.99
N ILE A 16 -7.35 72.60 18.07
CA ILE A 16 -7.27 71.21 17.62
C ILE A 16 -8.36 70.36 18.31
N LEU A 17 -8.46 70.41 19.63
CA LEU A 17 -9.42 69.60 20.39
C LEU A 17 -10.86 70.02 20.16
N THR A 18 -11.14 71.32 20.10
CA THR A 18 -12.49 71.83 19.84
C THR A 18 -12.97 71.40 18.46
N THR A 19 -12.14 71.57 17.43
CA THR A 19 -12.49 71.19 16.06
C THR A 19 -12.62 69.68 15.89
N TYR A 20 -11.80 68.89 16.58
CA TYR A 20 -11.90 67.42 16.58
C TYR A 20 -13.16 66.90 17.30
N PHE A 21 -13.44 67.35 18.53
CA PHE A 21 -14.54 66.81 19.34
C PHE A 21 -15.90 67.50 19.11
N CYS A 22 -15.92 68.82 18.93
CA CYS A 22 -17.15 69.60 18.83
C CYS A 22 -17.65 69.72 17.39
N ASP A 23 -16.73 69.89 16.43
CA ASP A 23 -17.03 70.10 15.00
C ASP A 23 -16.84 68.84 14.15
N SER A 24 -16.23 67.79 14.70
CA SER A 24 -15.94 66.52 14.02
C SER A 24 -15.08 66.67 12.75
N ASP A 25 -14.24 67.70 12.68
CA ASP A 25 -13.32 67.93 11.57
C ASP A 25 -11.93 67.36 11.88
N LEU A 26 -11.69 66.18 11.33
CA LEU A 26 -10.46 65.41 11.43
C LEU A 26 -9.31 65.99 10.59
N GLU A 27 -9.62 66.60 9.44
CA GLU A 27 -8.59 66.99 8.48
C GLU A 27 -7.80 68.21 8.99
N PHE A 28 -8.43 69.07 9.80
CA PHE A 28 -7.71 70.13 10.49
C PHE A 28 -6.65 69.56 11.46
N LEU A 29 -7.00 68.58 12.30
CA LEU A 29 -6.05 67.88 13.19
C LEU A 29 -4.88 67.31 12.38
N ILE A 30 -5.17 66.55 11.30
CA ILE A 30 -4.14 65.91 10.48
C ILE A 30 -3.20 66.93 9.81
N SER A 31 -3.72 68.10 9.41
CA SER A 31 -2.91 69.16 8.79
C SER A 31 -1.83 69.74 9.73
N THR A 32 -2.01 69.58 11.05
CA THR A 32 -1.06 70.06 12.06
C THR A 32 0.09 69.10 12.31
N PHE A 33 0.07 67.88 11.76
CA PHE A 33 1.09 66.87 12.00
C PHE A 33 2.41 67.18 11.28
N ALA A 34 3.52 67.04 12.02
CA ALA A 34 4.85 66.90 11.44
C ALA A 34 5.01 65.53 10.77
N ASP A 35 5.95 65.41 9.84
CA ASP A 35 6.14 64.17 9.09
C ASP A 35 6.60 63.00 10.00
N ASP A 36 7.32 63.31 11.08
CA ASP A 36 7.87 62.39 12.09
C ASP A 36 6.97 62.19 13.33
N ILE A 37 5.67 62.51 13.27
CA ILE A 37 4.77 62.46 14.44
C ILE A 37 4.63 61.06 15.06
N ILE A 38 4.58 60.98 16.39
CA ILE A 38 4.21 59.77 17.15
C ILE A 38 2.90 60.00 17.91
N TRP A 39 1.95 59.09 17.80
CA TRP A 39 0.69 59.12 18.56
C TRP A 39 0.55 57.92 19.50
N LEU A 40 0.07 58.18 20.71
CA LEU A 40 -0.34 57.20 21.73
C LEU A 40 -1.81 57.46 22.13
N GLY A 41 -2.66 56.46 21.97
CA GLY A 41 -4.06 56.50 22.42
C GLY A 41 -4.22 56.02 23.87
N GLY A 42 -5.43 56.15 24.41
CA GLY A 42 -5.76 55.71 25.77
C GLY A 42 -5.97 54.20 25.94
N GLY A 43 -5.92 53.43 24.83
CA GLY A 43 -6.06 51.97 24.83
C GLY A 43 -4.72 51.24 24.72
N GLU A 44 -4.64 50.04 25.31
CA GLU A 44 -3.40 49.25 25.51
C GLU A 44 -2.56 49.00 24.23
N LYS A 45 -3.17 49.00 23.04
CA LYS A 45 -2.51 48.76 21.74
C LYS A 45 -2.53 49.96 20.78
N GLN A 46 -2.97 51.14 21.22
CA GLN A 46 -3.12 52.31 20.36
C GLN A 46 -1.81 53.10 20.27
N LYS A 47 -0.99 52.81 19.26
CA LYS A 47 0.22 53.56 18.92
C LYS A 47 0.43 53.61 17.41
N ALA A 48 0.84 54.77 16.88
CA ALA A 48 1.27 54.92 15.49
C ALA A 48 2.40 55.96 15.37
N GLU A 49 3.21 55.85 14.32
CA GLU A 49 4.36 56.73 14.06
C GLU A 49 4.46 57.04 12.57
N GLY A 50 4.82 58.29 12.24
CA GLY A 50 4.81 58.83 10.90
C GLY A 50 3.45 59.40 10.51
N LYS A 51 3.46 60.55 9.84
CA LYS A 51 2.25 61.33 9.53
C LYS A 51 1.15 60.56 8.81
N GLU A 52 1.51 59.75 7.81
CA GLU A 52 0.52 58.95 7.06
C GLU A 52 -0.12 57.86 7.93
N ALA A 53 0.67 57.16 8.75
CA ALA A 53 0.18 56.10 9.62
C ALA A 53 -0.69 56.65 10.76
N VAL A 54 -0.25 57.74 11.40
CA VAL A 54 -1.04 58.43 12.43
C VAL A 54 -2.34 58.98 11.82
N ALA A 55 -2.28 59.62 10.66
CA ALA A 55 -3.47 60.09 9.94
C ALA A 55 -4.42 58.93 9.58
N ALA A 56 -3.88 57.78 9.16
CA ALA A 56 -4.68 56.59 8.87
C ALA A 56 -5.42 56.06 10.12
N CYS A 57 -4.78 56.06 11.30
CA CYS A 57 -5.42 55.68 12.55
C CYS A 57 -6.58 56.62 12.93
N PHE A 58 -6.41 57.92 12.72
CA PHE A 58 -7.46 58.90 12.97
C PHE A 58 -8.59 58.80 11.93
N ARG A 59 -8.28 58.53 10.65
CA ARG A 59 -9.27 58.37 9.58
C ARG A 59 -10.06 57.06 9.68
N SER A 60 -9.45 55.97 10.14
CA SER A 60 -10.16 54.71 10.35
C SER A 60 -11.19 54.78 11.48
N GLY A 61 -11.00 55.68 12.46
CA GLY A 61 -11.96 55.97 13.53
C GLY A 61 -13.09 56.94 13.14
N LYS A 62 -13.11 57.46 11.90
CA LYS A 62 -14.01 58.54 11.48
C LYS A 62 -15.50 58.16 11.55
N ASP A 63 -15.85 56.93 11.18
CA ASP A 63 -17.25 56.46 11.17
C ASP A 63 -17.83 56.25 12.58
N GLY A 64 -17.01 56.37 13.64
CA GLY A 64 -17.42 56.25 15.05
C GLY A 64 -17.32 57.56 15.86
N MET A 65 -17.08 58.72 15.23
CA MET A 65 -16.98 59.99 15.96
C MET A 65 -18.35 60.47 16.45
N ILE A 66 -18.44 60.73 17.76
CA ILE A 66 -19.64 61.26 18.40
C ILE A 66 -19.42 62.74 18.68
N ALA A 67 -20.31 63.60 18.17
CA ALA A 67 -20.25 65.03 18.42
C ALA A 67 -20.49 65.31 19.92
N CYS A 68 -19.51 65.93 20.57
CA CYS A 68 -19.54 66.22 22.01
C CYS A 68 -19.57 67.73 22.27
N ASP A 69 -20.14 68.10 23.41
CA ASP A 69 -19.91 69.39 24.05
C ASP A 69 -18.74 69.25 25.02
N MET A 70 -17.77 70.16 24.90
CA MET A 70 -16.59 70.20 25.76
C MET A 70 -16.77 71.31 26.81
N SER A 71 -16.49 70.98 28.06
CA SER A 71 -16.65 71.88 29.21
C SER A 71 -15.52 71.69 30.23
N GLU A 72 -15.32 72.66 31.13
CA GLU A 72 -14.29 72.58 32.18
C GLU A 72 -12.87 72.30 31.64
N GLU A 73 -12.49 73.05 30.61
CA GLU A 73 -11.18 72.95 29.96
C GLU A 73 -10.07 73.62 30.78
N SER A 74 -8.96 72.92 30.97
CA SER A 74 -7.73 73.46 31.56
C SER A 74 -6.52 73.03 30.75
N TYR A 75 -5.66 73.99 30.38
CA TYR A 75 -4.45 73.75 29.60
C TYR A 75 -3.21 74.24 30.35
N HIS A 76 -2.11 73.48 30.28
CA HIS A 76 -0.82 73.84 30.84
C HIS A 76 0.29 73.65 29.80
N CYS A 77 0.90 74.76 29.37
CA CYS A 77 1.95 74.77 28.35
C CYS A 77 3.33 75.04 28.95
N MET A 78 4.36 74.37 28.42
CA MET A 78 5.75 74.51 28.83
C MET A 78 6.67 74.54 27.61
N ASP A 79 7.65 75.43 27.62
CA ASP A 79 8.73 75.46 26.61
C ASP A 79 9.79 74.44 27.01
N LEU A 80 10.11 73.52 26.10
CA LEU A 80 11.10 72.46 26.31
C LEU A 80 12.50 72.87 25.80
N GLY A 81 12.63 74.05 25.19
CA GLY A 81 13.84 74.53 24.55
C GLY A 81 14.05 73.94 23.15
N GLY A 82 14.88 74.59 22.33
CA GLY A 82 15.19 74.12 20.98
C GLY A 82 14.04 74.22 19.97
N GLY A 83 13.04 75.07 20.24
CA GLY A 83 11.85 75.25 19.38
C GLY A 83 10.77 74.19 19.60
N ALA A 84 10.80 73.43 20.70
CA ALA A 84 9.80 72.43 21.06
C ALA A 84 8.98 72.83 22.31
N TYR A 85 7.69 72.54 22.32
CA TYR A 85 6.74 72.95 23.37
C TYR A 85 5.82 71.79 23.77
N LEU A 86 5.61 71.61 25.07
CA LEU A 86 4.64 70.66 25.63
C LEU A 86 3.33 71.40 25.98
N CYS A 87 2.18 70.80 25.72
CA CYS A 87 0.89 71.27 26.20
C CYS A 87 0.05 70.11 26.74
N GLU A 88 -0.31 70.15 28.02
CA GLU A 88 -1.26 69.22 28.63
C GLU A 88 -2.65 69.86 28.71
N GLY A 89 -3.69 69.14 28.29
CA GLY A 89 -5.08 69.57 28.34
C GLY A 89 -5.95 68.55 29.09
N VAL A 90 -6.87 69.06 29.91
CA VAL A 90 -7.95 68.27 30.54
C VAL A 90 -9.28 68.93 30.23
N SER A 91 -10.28 68.14 29.86
CA SER A 91 -11.63 68.64 29.61
C SER A 91 -12.70 67.57 29.89
N TRP A 92 -13.91 68.00 30.23
CA TRP A 92 -15.07 67.12 30.31
C TRP A 92 -15.79 67.06 28.97
N LEU A 93 -16.01 65.84 28.48
CA LEU A 93 -16.72 65.58 27.23
C LEU A 93 -18.11 65.00 27.54
N HIS A 94 -19.13 65.66 27.00
CA HIS A 94 -20.51 65.23 27.09
C HIS A 94 -21.08 65.02 25.67
N SER A 95 -21.65 63.86 25.38
CA SER A 95 -22.28 63.60 24.08
C SER A 95 -23.45 64.54 23.81
N LYS A 96 -23.53 65.16 22.62
CA LYS A 96 -24.63 66.07 22.26
C LYS A 96 -25.99 65.33 22.21
N PRO A 97 -27.11 66.00 22.54
CA PRO A 97 -28.45 65.39 22.51
C PRO A 97 -28.81 64.84 21.11
N GLY A 98 -29.13 63.55 21.01
CA GLY A 98 -29.49 62.88 19.76
C GLY A 98 -28.41 61.99 19.13
N SER A 99 -27.25 61.85 19.78
CA SER A 99 -26.23 60.86 19.41
C SER A 99 -26.62 59.45 19.89
N GLU A 100 -26.30 58.41 19.10
CA GLU A 100 -26.67 57.01 19.41
C GLU A 100 -26.00 56.44 20.67
N PHE A 101 -24.95 57.08 21.18
CA PHE A 101 -24.18 56.63 22.33
C PHE A 101 -23.96 57.77 23.34
N TYR A 102 -24.15 57.47 24.63
CA TYR A 102 -23.95 58.44 25.71
C TYR A 102 -22.49 58.46 26.17
N ILE A 103 -21.86 59.63 26.12
CA ILE A 103 -20.50 59.88 26.65
C ILE A 103 -20.60 60.92 27.76
N ASN A 104 -20.07 60.59 28.93
CA ASN A 104 -19.82 61.54 30.03
C ASN A 104 -18.51 61.12 30.72
N MET A 105 -17.41 61.72 30.30
CA MET A 105 -16.09 61.39 30.83
C MET A 105 -15.13 62.56 30.77
N GLN A 106 -14.14 62.53 31.65
CA GLN A 106 -13.04 63.49 31.64
C GLN A 106 -11.90 62.96 30.76
N GLN A 107 -11.54 63.74 29.74
CA GLN A 107 -10.46 63.47 28.80
C GLN A 107 -9.19 64.19 29.24
N ARG A 108 -8.03 63.52 29.14
CA ARG A 108 -6.71 64.15 29.30
C ARG A 108 -5.83 63.87 28.09
N VAL A 109 -5.18 64.91 27.57
CA VAL A 109 -4.30 64.84 26.39
C VAL A 109 -3.03 65.62 26.61
N THR A 110 -1.93 65.14 26.04
CA THR A 110 -0.64 65.82 26.00
C THR A 110 -0.18 65.96 24.55
N PHE A 111 0.13 67.18 24.13
CA PHE A 111 0.73 67.50 22.84
C PHE A 111 2.20 67.91 23.02
N VAL A 112 3.05 67.52 22.06
CA VAL A 112 4.36 68.15 21.85
C VAL A 112 4.38 68.78 20.46
N PHE A 113 4.65 70.07 20.40
CA PHE A 113 4.78 70.84 19.15
C PHE A 113 6.24 71.19 18.89
N ARG A 114 6.62 71.28 17.62
CA ARG A 114 7.93 71.76 17.16
C ARG A 114 7.73 72.89 16.16
N GLU A 115 8.50 73.97 16.28
CA GLU A 115 8.54 75.06 15.32
C GLU A 115 9.25 74.61 14.04
N THR A 116 8.61 74.80 12.89
CA THR A 116 9.14 74.48 11.56
C THR A 116 9.03 75.69 10.65
N ASP A 117 9.64 75.65 9.46
CA ASP A 117 9.52 76.73 8.46
C ASP A 117 8.06 76.99 8.03
N GLU A 118 7.16 76.02 8.22
CA GLU A 118 5.71 76.12 7.96
C GLU A 118 4.87 76.49 9.21
N GLY A 119 5.52 76.80 10.34
CA GLY A 119 4.88 77.08 11.64
C GLY A 119 4.95 75.91 12.62
N LEU A 120 4.16 75.97 13.70
CA LEU A 120 4.11 74.92 14.72
C LEU A 120 3.44 73.66 14.18
N LYS A 121 4.14 72.52 14.32
CA LYS A 121 3.63 71.20 13.95
C LYS A 121 3.65 70.27 15.15
N ALA A 122 2.61 69.45 15.29
CA ALA A 122 2.54 68.42 16.33
C ALA A 122 3.48 67.27 15.98
N VAL A 123 4.42 66.98 16.87
CA VAL A 123 5.37 65.85 16.76
C VAL A 123 5.02 64.72 17.73
N HIS A 124 4.20 64.99 18.76
CA HIS A 124 3.67 63.95 19.64
C HIS A 124 2.27 64.26 20.16
N ILE A 125 1.44 63.22 20.29
CA ILE A 125 0.09 63.29 20.90
C ILE A 125 -0.10 62.06 21.80
N HIS A 126 -0.53 62.27 23.05
CA HIS A 126 -0.85 61.20 24.00
C HIS A 126 -2.19 61.44 24.71
N ASN A 127 -3.12 60.49 24.63
CA ASN A 127 -4.43 60.53 25.31
C ASN A 127 -4.47 59.56 26.51
N SER A 128 -5.03 59.97 27.66
CA SER A 128 -5.14 59.16 28.90
C SER A 128 -6.51 59.26 29.59
N VAL A 129 -6.86 58.29 30.45
CA VAL A 129 -8.17 58.16 31.13
C VAL A 129 -8.00 58.20 32.67
N PRO A 130 -8.88 58.86 33.47
CA PRO A 130 -8.71 58.96 34.94
C PRO A 130 -9.29 57.77 35.74
N TYR A 131 -8.62 57.41 36.84
CA TYR A 131 -9.04 56.39 37.83
C TYR A 131 -9.28 57.12 39.19
N GLN A 132 -10.54 57.20 39.70
CA GLN A 132 -10.92 57.83 41.00
C GLN A 132 -10.98 56.76 42.14
N ALA A 133 -10.85 57.03 43.45
CA ALA A 133 -11.25 58.22 44.23
C ALA A 133 -10.52 58.32 45.60
N ILE A 134 -10.10 59.54 45.98
CA ILE A 134 -10.12 60.13 47.35
C ILE A 134 -10.15 61.66 47.18
N LYS A 135 -10.91 62.42 48.01
CA LYS A 135 -10.52 63.68 48.72
C LYS A 135 -11.48 63.93 49.90
N GLU A 136 -11.02 64.16 51.14
CA GLU A 136 -10.40 65.37 51.74
C GLU A 136 -11.33 66.60 51.75
N ASP A 137 -12.13 66.62 52.83
CA ASP A 137 -12.63 67.77 53.59
C ASP A 137 -13.71 68.72 53.01
N GLU A 138 -14.79 68.81 53.80
CA GLU A 138 -15.86 69.80 53.95
C GLU A 138 -15.62 71.24 53.42
N LEU A 139 -16.64 72.04 53.07
CA LEU A 139 -17.45 72.86 54.02
C LEU A 139 -18.72 73.52 53.38
N PHE A 140 -19.86 73.46 54.11
CA PHE A 140 -21.25 74.05 53.97
C PHE A 140 -21.32 75.62 53.90
N PRO A 141 -22.46 76.42 53.88
CA PRO A 141 -23.86 76.26 54.42
C PRO A 141 -25.05 76.96 53.62
N ILE A 142 -26.38 76.82 53.86
CA ILE A 142 -27.28 77.49 54.87
C ILE A 142 -28.71 76.81 54.88
N GLU A 143 -28.87 75.53 54.54
CA GLU A 143 -30.02 74.71 55.02
C GLU A 143 -29.77 74.17 56.46
N SER A 144 -28.55 74.39 56.93
CA SER A 144 -27.90 73.68 58.02
C SER A 144 -28.59 73.77 59.37
N SER A 145 -29.23 74.87 59.77
CA SER A 145 -29.78 74.95 61.14
C SER A 145 -31.16 74.29 61.31
N ARG A 146 -31.96 74.16 60.24
CA ARG A 146 -33.29 73.53 60.29
C ARG A 146 -33.21 72.05 59.93
N GLU A 147 -32.31 71.71 59.02
CA GLU A 147 -31.86 70.34 58.87
C GLU A 147 -31.24 69.84 60.16
N GLU A 148 -30.30 70.54 60.82
CA GLU A 148 -29.62 70.04 62.04
C GLU A 148 -30.55 69.56 63.16
N PHE A 149 -31.68 70.23 63.41
CA PHE A 149 -32.64 69.78 64.42
C PHE A 149 -33.38 68.50 63.98
N ILE A 150 -33.85 68.46 62.73
CA ILE A 150 -34.42 67.24 62.12
C ILE A 150 -33.36 66.15 62.03
N ARG A 151 -32.10 66.50 61.78
CA ARG A 151 -30.93 65.65 61.66
C ARG A 151 -30.52 65.09 63.01
N LEU A 152 -30.64 65.83 64.11
CA LEU A 152 -30.38 65.36 65.48
C LEU A 152 -31.48 64.42 65.97
N GLN A 153 -32.75 64.76 65.73
CA GLN A 153 -33.88 63.88 66.09
C GLN A 153 -33.90 62.62 65.22
N SER A 154 -33.63 62.77 63.92
CA SER A 154 -33.41 61.64 63.01
C SER A 154 -32.15 60.89 63.40
N ALA A 155 -31.05 61.53 63.80
CA ALA A 155 -29.83 60.84 64.23
C ALA A 155 -30.03 60.07 65.52
N LEU A 156 -30.87 60.52 66.45
CA LEU A 156 -31.17 59.77 67.67
C LEU A 156 -32.06 58.56 67.37
N ASN A 157 -33.07 58.72 66.52
CA ASN A 157 -33.90 57.60 66.05
C ASN A 157 -33.09 56.63 65.18
N ILE A 158 -32.21 57.14 64.31
CA ILE A 158 -31.25 56.36 63.53
C ILE A 158 -30.27 55.67 64.47
N LYS A 159 -29.79 56.30 65.56
CA LYS A 159 -28.89 55.66 66.53
C LYS A 159 -29.58 54.55 67.32
N ASN A 160 -30.82 54.74 67.76
CA ASN A 160 -31.59 53.68 68.41
C ASN A 160 -31.93 52.54 67.44
N GLN A 161 -32.35 52.88 66.21
CA GLN A 161 -32.55 51.91 65.15
C GLN A 161 -31.22 51.22 64.76
N GLU A 162 -30.09 51.92 64.77
CA GLU A 162 -28.75 51.37 64.56
C GLU A 162 -28.37 50.43 65.70
N PHE A 163 -28.68 50.75 66.96
CA PHE A 163 -28.44 49.86 68.09
C PHE A 163 -29.32 48.60 68.01
N GLU A 164 -30.61 48.73 67.72
CA GLU A 164 -31.50 47.58 67.52
C GLU A 164 -31.08 46.75 66.29
N ASN A 165 -30.73 47.41 65.19
CA ASN A 165 -30.21 46.76 63.99
C ASN A 165 -28.85 46.12 64.26
N GLN A 166 -27.96 46.72 65.07
CA GLN A 166 -26.68 46.16 65.47
C GLN A 166 -26.87 44.95 66.39
N ALA A 167 -27.80 44.99 67.35
CA ALA A 167 -28.13 43.86 68.19
C ALA A 167 -28.73 42.70 67.37
N GLN A 168 -29.71 42.99 66.50
CA GLN A 168 -30.25 42.00 65.56
C GLN A 168 -29.20 41.51 64.55
N PHE A 169 -28.25 42.36 64.15
CA PHE A 169 -27.16 41.98 63.27
C PHE A 169 -26.16 41.07 63.99
N LEU A 170 -25.78 41.36 65.24
CA LEU A 170 -24.91 40.51 66.04
C LEU A 170 -25.56 39.17 66.37
N GLU A 171 -26.86 39.15 66.67
CA GLU A 171 -27.64 37.92 66.88
C GLU A 171 -27.73 37.11 65.57
N ARG A 172 -28.05 37.76 64.44
CA ARG A 172 -27.99 37.10 63.12
C ARG A 172 -26.59 36.61 62.79
N LEU A 173 -25.53 37.34 63.11
CA LEU A 173 -24.14 36.88 62.91
C LEU A 173 -23.88 35.64 63.77
N TYR A 174 -24.22 35.68 65.06
CA TYR A 174 -24.08 34.53 65.95
C TYR A 174 -24.80 33.27 65.41
N ASP A 175 -25.99 33.45 64.81
CA ASP A 175 -26.81 32.37 64.26
C ASP A 175 -26.42 31.92 62.84
N THR A 176 -25.80 32.79 62.04
CA THR A 176 -25.47 32.54 60.62
C THR A 176 -24.00 32.24 60.37
N ILE A 177 -23.10 32.49 61.34
CA ILE A 177 -21.70 32.07 61.20
C ILE A 177 -21.67 30.55 61.02
N PRO A 178 -21.00 30.02 59.98
CA PRO A 178 -20.99 28.60 59.64
C PRO A 178 -20.06 27.78 60.55
N CYS A 179 -20.07 28.05 61.85
CA CYS A 179 -19.34 27.30 62.87
C CYS A 179 -20.22 27.09 64.10
N GLY A 180 -19.98 25.99 64.81
CA GLY A 180 -20.64 25.77 66.09
C GLY A 180 -19.94 26.57 67.17
N ILE A 181 -20.68 27.40 67.88
CA ILE A 181 -20.19 28.16 69.03
C ILE A 181 -20.92 27.65 70.25
N LEU A 182 -20.18 27.14 71.24
CA LEU A 182 -20.76 26.72 72.52
C LEU A 182 -19.93 27.27 73.68
N GLN A 183 -20.61 27.68 74.74
CA GLN A 183 -20.02 28.10 76.00
C GLN A 183 -20.35 27.05 77.06
N PHE A 184 -19.40 26.70 77.91
CA PHE A 184 -19.59 25.73 78.99
C PHE A 184 -18.87 26.16 80.26
N THR A 185 -19.31 25.62 81.39
CA THR A 185 -18.78 26.00 82.70
C THR A 185 -17.33 25.55 82.89
N THR A 186 -16.59 26.29 83.70
CA THR A 186 -15.22 25.94 84.12
C THR A 186 -15.20 24.93 85.27
N ASP A 187 -16.37 24.54 85.79
CA ASP A 187 -16.46 23.49 86.80
C ASP A 187 -16.14 22.12 86.18
N PRO A 188 -15.78 21.10 87.00
CA PRO A 188 -15.46 19.77 86.50
C PRO A 188 -16.58 19.08 85.70
N GLY A 189 -17.83 19.56 85.81
CA GLY A 189 -18.97 19.06 85.06
C GLY A 189 -19.07 19.63 83.64
N HIS A 190 -18.33 20.70 83.32
CA HIS A 190 -18.26 21.33 81.99
C HIS A 190 -19.62 21.46 81.30
N ARG A 191 -20.61 21.96 82.04
CA ARG A 191 -22.00 22.00 81.58
C ARG A 191 -22.18 23.07 80.52
N VAL A 192 -22.88 22.74 79.43
CA VAL A 192 -23.18 23.70 78.35
C VAL A 192 -24.09 24.83 78.86
N VAL A 193 -23.61 26.07 78.73
CA VAL A 193 -24.27 27.31 79.14
C VAL A 193 -25.03 27.92 77.96
N ALA A 194 -24.33 28.25 76.88
CA ALA A 194 -24.91 28.85 75.68
C ALA A 194 -24.42 28.10 74.43
N LEU A 195 -25.21 28.07 73.37
CA LEU A 195 -24.81 27.48 72.10
C LEU A 195 -25.55 28.17 70.95
N ASN A 196 -24.92 28.26 69.79
CA ASN A 196 -25.56 28.80 68.60
C ASN A 196 -26.31 27.68 67.83
N PRO A 197 -27.27 28.06 66.97
CA PRO A 197 -28.00 27.12 66.13
C PRO A 197 -27.13 26.13 65.36
N MET A 198 -25.98 26.58 64.86
CA MET A 198 -25.07 25.73 64.09
C MET A 198 -24.48 24.58 64.90
N THR A 199 -24.34 24.71 66.23
CA THR A 199 -23.84 23.63 67.08
C THR A 199 -24.73 22.38 67.01
N TRP A 200 -26.02 22.50 67.29
CA TRP A 200 -26.91 21.35 67.26
C TRP A 200 -27.22 20.88 65.83
N LYS A 201 -27.21 21.81 64.85
CA LYS A 201 -27.44 21.52 63.42
C LYS A 201 -26.35 20.59 62.90
N PHE A 202 -25.10 20.95 63.18
CA PHE A 202 -23.93 20.17 62.79
C PHE A 202 -23.99 18.74 63.34
N TYR A 203 -24.37 18.58 64.60
CA TYR A 203 -24.49 17.26 65.22
C TYR A 203 -25.77 16.49 64.82
N GLY A 204 -26.64 17.06 63.98
CA GLY A 204 -27.83 16.39 63.43
C GLY A 204 -29.06 16.39 64.36
N TYR A 205 -29.21 17.44 65.18
CA TYR A 205 -30.39 17.63 66.04
C TYR A 205 -31.34 18.65 65.42
N ASP A 206 -32.65 18.46 65.64
CA ASP A 206 -33.68 19.35 65.07
C ASP A 206 -33.89 20.65 65.87
N SER A 207 -33.44 20.69 67.13
CA SER A 207 -33.64 21.82 68.06
C SER A 207 -32.59 21.83 69.18
N GLU A 208 -32.42 22.98 69.83
CA GLU A 208 -31.55 23.13 70.99
C GLU A 208 -31.99 22.25 72.16
N GLU A 209 -33.30 22.11 72.39
CA GLU A 209 -33.84 21.28 73.47
C GLU A 209 -33.51 19.80 73.27
N ALA A 210 -33.51 19.33 72.02
CA ALA A 210 -33.12 17.96 71.69
C ALA A 210 -31.62 17.74 71.95
N TYR A 211 -30.77 18.69 71.56
CA TYR A 211 -29.32 18.61 71.81
C TYR A 211 -28.99 18.63 73.31
N ARG A 212 -29.58 19.54 74.08
CA ARG A 212 -29.32 19.66 75.53
C ARG A 212 -29.82 18.46 76.34
N ARG A 213 -30.74 17.67 75.80
CA ARG A 213 -31.21 16.42 76.44
C ARG A 213 -30.15 15.32 76.35
N ASP A 214 -29.50 15.21 75.20
CA ASP A 214 -28.58 14.11 74.90
C ASP A 214 -27.12 14.51 75.19
N VAL A 215 -26.80 15.81 75.19
CA VAL A 215 -25.45 16.36 75.42
C VAL A 215 -25.49 17.35 76.58
N THR A 216 -24.87 16.96 77.70
CA THR A 216 -24.78 17.80 78.92
C THR A 216 -23.46 18.55 79.00
N SER A 217 -22.41 17.94 78.47
CA SER A 217 -21.06 18.48 78.37
C SER A 217 -20.56 18.38 76.92
N PRO A 218 -19.76 19.35 76.40
CA PRO A 218 -19.12 19.17 75.10
C PRO A 218 -18.16 17.97 75.06
N LEU A 219 -17.79 17.42 76.23
CA LEU A 219 -17.02 16.19 76.37
C LEU A 219 -17.81 14.93 75.99
N ASP A 220 -19.14 14.97 75.99
CA ASP A 220 -20.00 13.84 75.59
C ASP A 220 -19.88 13.56 74.07
N ASN A 221 -19.50 14.58 73.28
CA ASN A 221 -19.26 14.49 71.83
C ASN A 221 -17.79 14.24 71.47
N VAL A 222 -16.97 13.76 72.42
CA VAL A 222 -15.55 13.49 72.23
C VAL A 222 -15.30 12.00 72.35
N GLU A 223 -14.66 11.43 71.35
CA GLU A 223 -14.24 10.03 71.39
C GLU A 223 -13.25 9.80 72.54
N GLU A 224 -13.26 8.57 73.08
CA GLU A 224 -12.50 8.22 74.28
C GLU A 224 -10.99 8.45 74.12
N GLU A 225 -10.47 8.21 72.91
CA GLU A 225 -9.05 8.43 72.55
C GLU A 225 -8.64 9.91 72.60
N ASP A 226 -9.55 10.83 72.27
CA ASP A 226 -9.29 12.26 72.21
C ASP A 226 -9.62 12.98 73.53
N ARG A 227 -10.38 12.36 74.42
CA ARG A 227 -10.91 12.96 75.65
C ARG A 227 -9.81 13.48 76.58
N GLY A 228 -8.74 12.71 76.78
CA GLY A 228 -7.62 13.11 77.63
C GLY A 228 -6.86 14.33 77.09
N ARG A 229 -6.69 14.41 75.76
CA ARG A 229 -6.05 15.54 75.08
C ARG A 229 -6.89 16.81 75.17
N VAL A 230 -8.20 16.69 75.01
CA VAL A 230 -9.15 17.82 75.11
C VAL A 230 -9.19 18.38 76.53
N LEU A 231 -9.26 17.52 77.55
CA LEU A 231 -9.22 17.93 78.96
C LEU A 231 -7.91 18.65 79.30
N ALA A 232 -6.77 18.10 78.89
CA ALA A 232 -5.48 18.75 79.10
C ALA A 232 -5.38 20.12 78.42
N ALA A 233 -6.07 20.32 77.30
CA ALA A 233 -6.13 21.61 76.63
C ALA A 233 -7.07 22.59 77.35
N ILE A 234 -8.18 22.11 77.93
CA ILE A 234 -9.09 22.89 78.79
C ILE A 234 -8.38 23.37 80.05
N ASP A 235 -7.64 22.49 80.73
CA ASP A 235 -6.94 22.79 81.99
C ASP A 235 -5.86 23.86 81.85
N ARG A 236 -5.31 24.03 80.64
CA ARG A 236 -4.29 25.05 80.35
C ARG A 236 -4.85 26.45 80.12
N LEU A 237 -6.17 26.60 79.94
CA LEU A 237 -6.79 27.88 79.63
C LEU A 237 -6.81 28.80 80.86
N THR A 238 -6.22 29.99 80.71
CA THR A 238 -6.31 31.09 81.68
C THR A 238 -7.32 32.13 81.22
N LEU A 239 -7.93 32.87 82.15
CA LEU A 239 -8.94 33.88 81.84
C LEU A 239 -8.34 34.98 80.95
N ASN A 240 -8.92 35.18 79.76
CA ASN A 240 -8.44 36.07 78.69
C ASN A 240 -6.97 35.78 78.25
N GLY A 241 -6.52 34.53 78.40
CA GLY A 241 -5.20 34.07 77.96
C GLY A 241 -5.17 33.56 76.52
N GLU A 242 -4.15 32.77 76.19
CA GLU A 242 -4.01 32.15 74.88
C GLU A 242 -5.12 31.11 74.61
N ASN A 243 -5.60 31.08 73.36
CA ASN A 243 -6.57 30.09 72.92
C ASN A 243 -5.89 28.74 72.69
N ALA A 244 -6.57 27.65 73.04
CA ALA A 244 -6.17 26.30 72.64
C ALA A 244 -6.83 25.95 71.30
N SER A 245 -6.06 25.35 70.38
CA SER A 245 -6.55 24.89 69.08
C SER A 245 -6.16 23.44 68.83
N TYR A 246 -7.10 22.63 68.34
CA TYR A 246 -6.85 21.24 67.95
C TYR A 246 -7.86 20.77 66.90
N ARG A 247 -7.47 19.75 66.13
CA ARG A 247 -8.37 19.04 65.21
C ARG A 247 -8.71 17.68 65.78
N ARG A 248 -9.97 17.27 65.65
CA ARG A 248 -10.43 15.96 66.08
C ARG A 248 -11.51 15.40 65.18
N ARG A 249 -11.71 14.10 65.26
CA ARG A 249 -12.87 13.43 64.66
C ARG A 249 -14.06 13.54 65.62
N CYS A 250 -15.25 13.52 65.04
CA CYS A 250 -16.49 13.32 65.77
C CYS A 250 -17.50 12.60 64.89
N VAL A 251 -18.47 11.96 65.55
CA VAL A 251 -19.58 11.28 64.88
C VAL A 251 -20.85 12.10 65.10
N ARG A 252 -21.56 12.41 64.02
CA ARG A 252 -22.87 13.08 64.06
C ARG A 252 -23.96 12.08 64.47
N ARG A 253 -25.15 12.55 64.85
CA ARG A 253 -26.25 11.69 65.33
C ARG A 253 -26.71 10.65 64.30
N ASP A 254 -26.58 10.95 63.00
CA ASP A 254 -26.90 10.04 61.90
C ASP A 254 -25.83 8.95 61.66
N GLY A 255 -24.75 8.95 62.45
CA GLY A 255 -23.62 8.04 62.31
C GLY A 255 -22.53 8.52 61.33
N GLN A 256 -22.68 9.71 60.73
CA GLN A 256 -21.69 10.25 59.80
C GLN A 256 -20.45 10.74 60.56
N GLU A 257 -19.27 10.24 60.17
CA GLU A 257 -17.98 10.76 60.65
C GLU A 257 -17.69 12.14 60.02
N ALA A 258 -17.27 13.07 60.87
CA ALA A 258 -16.83 14.41 60.48
C ALA A 258 -15.52 14.77 61.20
N TRP A 259 -14.75 15.66 60.59
CA TRP A 259 -13.59 16.28 61.21
C TRP A 259 -13.92 17.71 61.59
N ILE A 260 -13.55 18.10 62.81
CA ILE A 260 -13.72 19.46 63.29
C ILE A 260 -12.41 20.06 63.74
N SER A 261 -12.21 21.34 63.46
CA SER A 261 -11.18 22.17 64.08
C SER A 261 -11.81 22.95 65.22
N VAL A 262 -11.33 22.76 66.44
CA VAL A 262 -11.86 23.41 67.65
C VAL A 262 -10.84 24.43 68.14
N VAL A 263 -11.30 25.66 68.35
CA VAL A 263 -10.57 26.73 69.03
C VAL A 263 -11.35 27.10 70.28
N MET A 264 -10.69 27.13 71.44
CA MET A 264 -11.33 27.43 72.71
C MET A 264 -10.53 28.41 73.56
N GLY A 265 -11.25 29.29 74.25
CA GLY A 265 -10.70 30.30 75.14
C GLY A 265 -11.58 30.47 76.38
N ARG A 266 -10.98 30.92 77.49
CA ARG A 266 -11.70 31.19 78.75
C ARG A 266 -11.99 32.68 78.86
N ILE A 267 -13.28 33.04 78.93
CA ILE A 267 -13.77 34.43 78.88
C ILE A 267 -14.82 34.68 79.98
N VAL A 268 -15.15 35.96 80.22
CA VAL A 268 -16.34 36.36 80.99
C VAL A 268 -17.47 36.67 80.01
N ASN A 269 -18.62 36.00 80.15
CA ASN A 269 -19.77 36.24 79.26
C ASN A 269 -20.58 37.49 79.67
N SER A 270 -21.63 37.82 78.91
CA SER A 270 -22.51 38.98 79.16
C SER A 270 -23.22 38.95 80.52
N ASP A 271 -23.37 37.78 81.13
CA ASP A 271 -23.98 37.60 82.44
C ASP A 271 -22.97 37.72 83.59
N GLY A 272 -21.70 38.03 83.28
CA GLY A 272 -20.62 38.15 84.26
C GLY A 272 -20.05 36.81 84.76
N GLN A 273 -20.40 35.69 84.10
CA GLN A 273 -19.92 34.35 84.43
C GLN A 273 -18.63 34.00 83.67
N GLU A 274 -17.64 33.43 84.36
CA GLU A 274 -16.49 32.80 83.71
C GLU A 274 -16.91 31.51 83.00
N VAL A 275 -16.68 31.45 81.70
CA VAL A 275 -17.02 30.32 80.84
C VAL A 275 -15.88 29.99 79.89
N ILE A 276 -15.89 28.77 79.35
CA ILE A 276 -15.04 28.39 78.23
C ILE A 276 -15.88 28.48 76.97
N GLN A 277 -15.48 29.33 76.04
CA GLN A 277 -16.08 29.42 74.72
C GLN A 277 -15.28 28.55 73.76
N ALA A 278 -15.94 27.56 73.16
CA ALA A 278 -15.39 26.74 72.10
C ALA A 278 -16.10 27.05 70.78
N VAL A 279 -15.29 27.30 69.74
CA VAL A 279 -15.71 27.50 68.37
C VAL A 279 -15.20 26.31 67.56
N PHE A 280 -16.08 25.61 66.87
CA PHE A 280 -15.69 24.49 66.03
C PHE A 280 -16.19 24.64 64.59
N THR A 281 -15.33 24.32 63.64
CA THR A 281 -15.62 24.38 62.20
C THR A 281 -15.47 23.00 61.58
N ASP A 282 -16.39 22.61 60.71
CA ASP A 282 -16.28 21.39 59.91
C ASP A 282 -15.14 21.53 58.89
N ILE A 283 -14.14 20.67 58.99
CA ILE A 283 -12.97 20.62 58.10
C ILE A 283 -12.93 19.29 57.32
N THR A 284 -14.05 18.56 57.25
CA THR A 284 -14.11 17.23 56.62
C THR A 284 -13.71 17.26 55.15
N GLU A 285 -14.22 18.24 54.38
CA GLU A 285 -13.88 18.41 52.97
C GLU A 285 -12.41 18.80 52.77
N GLN A 286 -11.91 19.72 53.60
CA GLN A 286 -10.49 20.12 53.59
C GLN A 286 -9.58 18.91 53.84
N MET A 287 -9.86 18.09 54.86
CA MET A 287 -9.07 16.88 55.15
C MET A 287 -9.13 15.84 54.02
N ARG A 288 -10.25 15.75 53.29
CA ARG A 288 -10.37 14.88 52.11
C ARG A 288 -9.52 15.38 50.95
N LEU A 289 -9.52 16.68 50.67
CA LEU A 289 -8.72 17.30 49.61
C LEU A 289 -7.21 17.19 49.91
N GLU A 290 -6.78 17.51 51.13
CA GLU A 290 -5.37 17.37 51.55
C GLU A 290 -4.89 15.92 51.36
N LYS A 291 -5.72 14.93 51.73
CA LYS A 291 -5.39 13.52 51.54
C LYS A 291 -5.34 13.09 50.07
N ALA A 292 -6.26 13.61 49.24
CA ALA A 292 -6.29 13.32 47.81
C ALA A 292 -5.06 13.90 47.08
N GLN A 293 -4.67 15.14 47.40
CA GLN A 293 -3.45 15.78 46.87
C GLN A 293 -2.18 15.01 47.24
N GLU A 294 -2.07 14.55 48.49
CA GLU A 294 -0.91 13.74 48.89
C GLU A 294 -0.88 12.38 48.15
N GLN A 295 -2.03 11.75 47.92
CA GLN A 295 -2.11 10.53 47.13
C GLN A 295 -1.72 10.76 45.66
N GLU A 296 -2.18 11.85 45.05
CA GLU A 296 -1.81 12.25 43.69
C GLU A 296 -0.31 12.51 43.58
N ARG A 297 0.26 13.26 44.53
CA ARG A 297 1.71 13.52 44.59
C ARG A 297 2.53 12.25 44.71
N ILE A 298 2.10 11.28 45.52
CA ILE A 298 2.77 9.98 45.65
C ILE A 298 2.69 9.20 44.33
N LEU A 299 1.53 9.20 43.68
CA LEU A 299 1.35 8.53 42.38
C LEU A 299 2.21 9.17 41.31
N GLU A 300 2.21 10.50 41.19
CA GLU A 300 3.05 11.25 40.25
C GLU A 300 4.53 10.96 40.48
N ASN A 301 5.00 11.00 41.73
CA ASN A 301 6.38 10.63 42.06
C ASN A 301 6.70 9.19 41.65
N ARG A 302 5.76 8.26 41.83
CA ARG A 302 5.94 6.85 41.46
C ARG A 302 5.96 6.67 39.93
N PHE A 303 5.14 7.41 39.19
CA PHE A 303 5.16 7.43 37.73
C PHE A 303 6.48 8.00 37.19
N LEU A 304 6.92 9.14 37.71
CA LEU A 304 8.20 9.76 37.34
C LEU A 304 9.37 8.81 37.63
N ARG A 305 9.39 8.16 38.80
CA ARG A 305 10.39 7.13 39.13
C ARG A 305 10.38 5.98 38.13
N ALA A 306 9.22 5.40 37.82
CA ALA A 306 9.14 4.29 36.86
C ALA A 306 9.57 4.66 35.44
N ALA A 307 9.19 5.85 34.96
CA ALA A 307 9.59 6.34 33.64
C ALA A 307 11.11 6.58 33.54
N ILE A 308 11.69 7.15 34.60
CA ILE A 308 13.12 7.45 34.69
C ILE A 308 13.96 6.16 34.81
N TYR A 309 13.54 5.20 35.65
CA TYR A 309 14.24 3.91 35.83
C TYR A 309 14.30 3.08 34.54
N THR A 310 13.26 3.16 33.72
CA THR A 310 13.25 2.46 32.42
C THR A 310 14.21 3.09 31.41
N ALA A 311 14.43 4.41 31.48
CA ALA A 311 15.20 5.16 30.50
C ALA A 311 16.70 5.24 30.84
N TYR A 312 17.03 5.34 32.12
CA TYR A 312 18.38 5.51 32.64
C TYR A 312 18.61 4.52 33.78
N PRO A 313 19.31 3.40 33.51
CA PRO A 313 19.53 2.36 34.52
C PRO A 313 20.51 2.78 35.62
N LEU A 314 21.25 3.89 35.43
CA LEU A 314 22.15 4.48 36.42
C LEU A 314 21.91 5.99 36.53
N ILE A 315 21.64 6.44 37.75
CA ILE A 315 21.42 7.86 38.09
C ILE A 315 22.14 8.21 39.38
N MET A 316 22.91 9.29 39.36
CA MET A 316 23.64 9.78 40.53
C MET A 316 23.34 11.25 40.76
N SER A 317 23.21 11.66 42.03
CA SER A 317 23.29 13.06 42.41
C SER A 317 24.73 13.43 42.71
N LEU A 318 25.13 14.59 42.23
CA LEU A 318 26.46 15.15 42.43
C LEU A 318 26.33 16.46 43.22
N ASN A 319 27.16 16.62 44.25
CA ASN A 319 27.44 17.92 44.84
C ASN A 319 28.88 18.28 44.47
N LEU A 320 29.01 19.10 43.42
CA LEU A 320 30.29 19.47 42.84
C LEU A 320 31.06 20.44 43.74
N THR A 321 30.39 21.23 44.58
CA THR A 321 31.05 22.11 45.57
C THR A 321 31.69 21.29 46.70
N ARG A 322 30.98 20.29 47.21
CA ARG A 322 31.45 19.41 48.30
C ARG A 322 32.27 18.21 47.83
N ASN A 323 32.36 18.02 46.51
CA ASN A 323 33.06 16.90 45.88
C ASN A 323 32.48 15.53 46.25
N THR A 324 31.16 15.42 46.37
CA THR A 324 30.50 14.16 46.75
C THR A 324 29.53 13.71 45.67
N TYR A 325 29.32 12.40 45.57
CA TYR A 325 28.23 11.82 44.79
C TYR A 325 27.41 10.85 45.66
N SER A 326 26.16 10.65 45.29
CA SER A 326 25.27 9.65 45.88
C SER A 326 24.45 9.00 44.78
N LEU A 327 24.38 7.68 44.81
CA LEU A 327 23.69 6.84 43.85
C LEU A 327 22.18 6.84 44.15
N PHE A 328 21.38 7.25 43.17
CA PHE A 328 19.92 7.30 43.27
C PHE A 328 19.24 6.08 42.65
N VAL A 329 19.84 5.52 41.60
CA VAL A 329 19.33 4.35 40.85
C VAL A 329 20.50 3.48 40.43
N ASP A 330 20.38 2.19 40.68
CA ASP A 330 21.36 1.16 40.31
C ASP A 330 20.60 -0.10 39.87
N GLU A 331 20.00 -0.04 38.68
CA GLU A 331 19.23 -1.15 38.08
C GLU A 331 19.97 -1.79 36.89
N GLN A 332 21.28 -1.61 36.81
CA GLN A 332 22.15 -2.23 35.81
C GLN A 332 23.02 -3.34 36.41
N ASP A 333 23.10 -4.48 35.74
CA ASP A 333 23.94 -5.61 36.16
C ASP A 333 25.41 -5.49 35.65
N SER A 334 25.71 -4.51 34.80
CA SER A 334 26.99 -4.41 34.07
C SER A 334 28.10 -3.67 34.81
N TYR A 335 27.80 -2.91 35.88
CA TYR A 335 28.78 -2.10 36.60
C TYR A 335 28.48 -2.03 38.10
N THR A 336 29.50 -2.23 38.93
CA THR A 336 29.39 -2.05 40.39
C THR A 336 29.89 -0.68 40.82
N ILE A 337 29.00 0.20 41.30
CA ILE A 337 29.35 1.54 41.83
C ILE A 337 29.04 1.61 43.33
N GLN A 338 29.89 2.29 44.12
CA GLN A 338 29.61 2.51 45.54
C GLN A 338 28.44 3.48 45.73
N GLY A 339 27.57 3.23 46.73
CA GLY A 339 26.35 4.01 46.93
C GLY A 339 26.56 5.51 47.24
N GLU A 340 27.72 5.88 47.79
CA GLU A 340 28.14 7.26 47.99
C GLU A 340 29.67 7.36 48.04
N GLY A 341 30.23 8.51 47.67
CA GLY A 341 31.68 8.72 47.70
C GLY A 341 32.12 10.07 47.18
N THR A 342 33.42 10.19 46.87
CA THR A 342 34.00 11.42 46.30
C THR A 342 33.81 11.44 44.78
N TYR A 343 33.34 12.57 44.22
CA TYR A 343 33.14 12.67 42.77
C TYR A 343 34.47 12.55 41.99
N THR A 344 35.54 13.16 42.46
CA THR A 344 36.88 13.01 41.84
C THR A 344 37.34 11.54 41.76
N ASP A 345 37.09 10.77 42.82
CA ASP A 345 37.50 9.36 42.87
C ASP A 345 36.67 8.52 41.88
N LEU A 346 35.37 8.81 41.73
CA LEU A 346 34.51 8.18 40.73
C LEU A 346 35.05 8.35 39.31
N VAL A 347 35.44 9.58 38.95
CA VAL A 347 35.97 9.89 37.62
C VAL A 347 37.31 9.20 37.37
N GLU A 348 38.26 9.25 38.32
CA GLU A 348 39.56 8.59 38.19
C GLU A 348 39.46 7.07 38.23
N HIS A 349 38.51 6.50 38.98
CA HIS A 349 38.26 5.05 38.99
C HIS A 349 37.65 4.56 37.68
N SER A 350 36.82 5.37 37.04
CA SER A 350 36.16 5.01 35.77
C SER A 350 37.10 5.10 34.57
N LEU A 351 38.10 5.99 34.60
CA LEU A 351 38.98 6.27 33.47
C LEU A 351 39.70 5.04 32.87
N PRO A 352 40.28 4.10 33.66
CA PRO A 352 40.92 2.91 33.10
C PRO A 352 39.96 1.96 32.37
N MET A 353 38.66 2.04 32.69
CA MET A 353 37.62 1.23 32.05
C MET A 353 37.13 1.86 30.74
N ILE A 354 37.37 3.16 30.51
CA ILE A 354 37.03 3.82 29.25
C ILE A 354 37.94 3.33 28.12
N TYR A 355 37.36 3.07 26.95
CA TYR A 355 38.11 2.61 25.79
C TYR A 355 39.20 3.64 25.40
N PRO A 356 40.43 3.22 25.04
CA PRO A 356 41.60 4.10 24.97
C PRO A 356 41.43 5.39 24.15
N SER A 357 40.67 5.36 23.05
CA SER A 357 40.45 6.55 22.20
C SER A 357 39.60 7.64 22.86
N TYR A 358 38.81 7.31 23.88
CA TYR A 358 37.92 8.26 24.57
C TYR A 358 38.48 8.72 25.92
N GLN A 359 39.59 8.15 26.41
CA GLN A 359 40.12 8.44 27.74
C GLN A 359 40.52 9.91 27.91
N GLU A 360 41.17 10.51 26.91
CA GLU A 360 41.59 11.92 26.96
C GLU A 360 40.38 12.86 26.98
N ASP A 361 39.39 12.61 26.12
CA ASP A 361 38.15 13.39 26.05
C ASP A 361 37.31 13.24 27.33
N TYR A 362 37.18 12.03 27.86
CA TYR A 362 36.46 11.75 29.11
C TYR A 362 37.12 12.49 30.28
N ARG A 363 38.45 12.37 30.43
CA ARG A 363 39.21 13.06 31.48
C ARG A 363 39.05 14.58 31.36
N ASN A 364 39.11 15.14 30.15
CA ASN A 364 39.00 16.57 29.96
C ASN A 364 37.58 17.08 30.19
N THR A 365 36.56 16.28 29.87
CA THR A 365 35.15 16.68 29.94
C THR A 365 34.56 16.52 31.33
N PHE A 366 34.80 15.37 31.99
CA PHE A 366 34.16 15.04 33.27
C PHE A 366 35.02 15.37 34.50
N ARG A 367 36.14 16.07 34.31
CA ARG A 367 36.92 16.58 35.43
C ARG A 367 36.11 17.64 36.18
N ARG A 368 36.04 17.51 37.51
CA ARG A 368 35.27 18.40 38.39
C ARG A 368 35.48 19.89 38.12
N GLU A 369 36.73 20.35 37.98
CA GLU A 369 37.03 21.76 37.74
C GLU A 369 36.48 22.24 36.39
N GLU A 370 36.47 21.38 35.37
CA GLU A 370 35.94 21.72 34.06
C GLU A 370 34.41 21.81 34.08
N ILE A 371 33.73 20.86 34.75
CA ILE A 371 32.26 20.90 34.91
C ILE A 371 31.83 22.17 35.65
N LEU A 372 32.49 22.49 36.77
CA LEU A 372 32.21 23.72 37.53
C LEU A 372 32.37 24.98 36.65
N ARG A 373 33.46 25.03 35.86
CA ARG A 373 33.73 26.15 34.94
C ARG A 373 32.67 26.28 33.84
N ARG A 374 32.21 25.15 33.29
CA ARG A 374 31.17 25.11 32.25
C ARG A 374 29.81 25.57 32.78
N PHE A 375 29.44 25.11 33.97
CA PHE A 375 28.19 25.51 34.62
C PHE A 375 28.21 26.98 35.03
N GLU A 376 29.34 27.49 35.53
CA GLU A 376 29.52 28.93 35.78
C GLU A 376 29.40 29.77 34.50
N ALA A 377 29.84 29.23 33.36
CA ALA A 377 29.70 29.86 32.04
C ALA A 377 28.27 29.77 31.45
N GLY A 378 27.33 29.13 32.15
CA GLY A 378 25.93 29.02 31.74
C GLY A 378 25.57 27.77 30.93
N GLU A 379 26.47 26.78 30.83
CA GLU A 379 26.14 25.46 30.28
C GLU A 379 25.29 24.68 31.30
N TRP A 380 24.19 24.08 30.87
CA TRP A 380 23.26 23.37 31.77
C TRP A 380 23.38 21.84 31.69
N GLU A 381 23.98 21.33 30.61
CA GLU A 381 24.07 19.91 30.30
C GLU A 381 25.40 19.62 29.61
N ILE A 382 26.09 18.58 30.09
CA ILE A 382 27.30 18.04 29.49
C ILE A 382 27.00 16.63 29.00
N TYR A 383 27.29 16.35 27.74
CA TYR A 383 26.97 15.09 27.07
C TYR A 383 28.21 14.41 26.48
N MET A 384 28.31 13.09 26.64
CA MET A 384 29.28 12.27 25.93
C MET A 384 28.75 10.86 25.66
N GLU A 385 28.98 10.35 24.45
CA GLU A 385 28.91 8.92 24.16
C GLU A 385 30.31 8.33 24.14
N MET A 386 30.49 7.19 24.81
CA MET A 386 31.77 6.51 24.86
C MET A 386 31.59 5.01 25.07
N GLN A 387 32.69 4.28 24.94
CA GLN A 387 32.75 2.87 25.30
C GLN A 387 33.43 2.69 26.65
N GLN A 388 32.85 1.86 27.51
CA GLN A 388 33.40 1.50 28.79
C GLN A 388 33.34 -0.01 28.99
N MET A 389 34.42 -0.57 29.53
CA MET A 389 34.50 -1.96 29.94
C MET A 389 33.54 -2.24 31.10
N GLY A 390 32.63 -3.20 30.92
CA GLY A 390 31.75 -3.72 31.96
C GLY A 390 32.45 -4.75 32.86
N ASP A 391 31.75 -5.14 33.93
CA ASP A 391 32.19 -6.19 34.87
C ASP A 391 32.23 -7.59 34.20
N ASP A 392 31.58 -7.74 33.04
CA ASP A 392 31.62 -8.94 32.19
C ASP A 392 32.90 -9.04 31.32
N GLY A 393 33.71 -7.98 31.28
CA GLY A 393 34.93 -7.90 30.48
C GLY A 393 34.72 -7.54 29.01
N GLU A 394 33.52 -7.10 28.62
CA GLU A 394 33.24 -6.54 27.29
C GLU A 394 33.09 -5.01 27.33
N TYR A 395 33.31 -4.36 26.18
CA TYR A 395 33.08 -2.92 26.05
C TYR A 395 31.64 -2.64 25.64
N HIS A 396 30.94 -1.87 26.47
CA HIS A 396 29.59 -1.40 26.17
C HIS A 396 29.59 0.06 25.76
N TRP A 397 28.72 0.41 24.82
CA TRP A 397 28.42 1.80 24.51
C TRP A 397 27.50 2.40 25.56
N LEU A 398 27.86 3.59 26.02
CA LEU A 398 27.07 4.35 26.97
C LEU A 398 27.04 5.83 26.62
N SER A 399 25.93 6.47 26.96
CA SER A 399 25.77 7.92 26.96
C SER A 399 25.71 8.43 28.39
N VAL A 400 26.51 9.44 28.70
CA VAL A 400 26.58 10.11 30.00
C VAL A 400 26.07 11.54 29.83
N HIS A 401 25.08 11.93 30.63
CA HIS A 401 24.55 13.28 30.71
C HIS A 401 24.71 13.82 32.13
N VAL A 402 25.51 14.88 32.30
CA VAL A 402 25.61 15.60 33.57
C VAL A 402 24.82 16.89 33.46
N ILE A 403 23.75 16.99 34.23
CA ILE A 403 22.75 18.06 34.16
C ILE A 403 22.80 18.90 35.43
N ALA A 404 22.99 20.21 35.30
CA ALA A 404 23.01 21.13 36.43
C ALA A 404 21.64 21.24 37.11
N VAL A 405 21.62 21.33 38.44
CA VAL A 405 20.39 21.50 39.23
C VAL A 405 20.47 22.78 40.05
N GLU A 406 19.47 23.64 39.91
CA GLU A 406 19.35 24.85 40.73
C GLU A 406 19.10 24.48 42.20
N ASN A 407 19.91 25.05 43.08
CA ASN A 407 19.79 24.88 44.52
C ASN A 407 19.26 26.17 45.15
N PRO A 408 17.97 26.24 45.54
CA PRO A 408 17.38 27.46 46.06
C PRO A 408 17.74 27.74 47.53
N PHE A 409 18.50 26.84 48.19
CA PHE A 409 18.75 26.90 49.64
C PHE A 409 20.18 27.34 50.01
N ASN A 410 21.17 27.11 49.14
CA ASN A 410 22.55 27.53 49.33
C ASN A 410 23.33 27.56 48.00
N ASP A 411 24.58 28.03 48.03
CA ASP A 411 25.44 28.20 46.85
C ASP A 411 26.16 26.89 46.40
N ASP A 412 25.74 25.71 46.89
CA ASP A 412 26.31 24.45 46.43
C ASP A 412 25.87 24.17 44.99
N VAL A 413 26.83 23.88 44.10
CA VAL A 413 26.56 23.48 42.72
C VAL A 413 26.17 22.00 42.70
N LEU A 414 24.91 21.75 42.39
CA LEU A 414 24.34 20.40 42.29
C LEU A 414 24.22 19.98 40.83
N ALA A 415 24.35 18.68 40.58
CA ALA A 415 24.10 18.11 39.26
C ALA A 415 23.50 16.69 39.38
N ILE A 416 22.86 16.23 38.31
CA ILE A 416 22.43 14.85 38.15
C ILE A 416 23.23 14.24 37.02
N ASP A 417 23.84 13.09 37.26
CA ASP A 417 24.50 12.29 36.24
C ASP A 417 23.58 11.14 35.82
N LEU A 418 23.26 11.08 34.53
CA LEU A 418 22.39 10.09 33.91
C LEU A 418 23.21 9.26 32.92
N VAL A 419 23.29 7.95 33.16
CA VAL A 419 24.03 7.03 32.28
C VAL A 419 23.05 6.05 31.64
N LYS A 420 23.18 5.85 30.33
CA LYS A 420 22.34 4.94 29.54
C LYS A 420 23.18 4.03 28.66
N LEU A 421 22.87 2.74 28.67
CA LEU A 421 23.46 1.74 27.79
C LEU A 421 22.87 1.83 26.38
N LEU A 422 23.72 1.84 25.34
CA LEU A 422 23.31 2.03 23.94
C LEU A 422 23.47 0.79 23.06
N ASP A 423 23.98 -0.33 23.59
CA ASP A 423 24.31 -1.51 22.78
C ASP A 423 23.12 -2.07 22.00
N SER A 424 21.98 -2.29 22.66
CA SER A 424 20.77 -2.81 22.02
C SER A 424 20.24 -1.87 20.94
N GLN A 425 20.27 -0.56 21.19
CA GLN A 425 19.85 0.46 20.25
C GLN A 425 20.76 0.51 19.01
N ARG A 426 22.09 0.45 19.22
CA ARG A 426 23.09 0.46 18.14
C ARG A 426 23.02 -0.83 17.30
N GLN A 427 22.83 -1.98 17.92
CA GLN A 427 22.63 -3.26 17.22
C GLN A 427 21.38 -3.23 16.34
N GLU A 428 20.25 -2.74 16.86
CA GLU A 428 19.01 -2.63 16.08
C GLU A 428 19.13 -1.62 14.93
N GLN A 429 19.79 -0.47 15.16
CA GLN A 429 20.05 0.50 14.10
C GLN A 429 20.95 -0.07 12.99
N ALA A 430 22.02 -0.78 13.35
CA ALA A 430 22.89 -1.44 12.38
C ALA A 430 22.13 -2.49 11.57
N ARG A 431 21.27 -3.28 12.22
CA ARG A 431 20.40 -4.26 11.56
C ARG A 431 19.44 -3.61 10.58
N GLN A 432 18.75 -2.54 10.98
CA GLN A 432 17.84 -1.79 10.13
C GLN A 432 18.55 -1.16 8.93
N GLN A 433 19.73 -0.59 9.14
CA GLN A 433 20.52 0.02 8.07
C GLN A 433 21.02 -1.03 7.07
N GLN A 434 21.40 -2.21 7.54
CA GLN A 434 21.79 -3.33 6.68
C GLN A 434 20.60 -3.84 5.85
N LEU A 435 19.44 -4.07 6.49
CA LEU A 435 18.21 -4.48 5.79
C LEU A 435 17.80 -3.47 4.71
N LEU A 436 17.89 -2.16 5.01
CA LEU A 436 17.55 -1.12 4.05
C LEU A 436 18.52 -1.10 2.85
N ARG A 437 19.82 -1.29 3.11
CA ARG A 437 20.84 -1.40 2.05
C ARG A 437 20.61 -2.61 1.16
N ASP A 438 20.30 -3.76 1.74
CA ASP A 438 20.06 -5.00 1.02
C ASP A 438 18.79 -4.90 0.16
N ALA A 439 17.71 -4.32 0.71
CA ALA A 439 16.48 -4.05 -0.03
C ALA A 439 16.70 -3.07 -1.20
N LEU A 440 17.47 -2.00 -0.98
CA LEU A 440 17.76 -1.00 -2.00
C LEU A 440 18.69 -1.56 -3.10
N ALA A 441 19.65 -2.40 -2.74
CA ALA A 441 20.50 -3.10 -3.71
C ALA A 441 19.68 -4.04 -4.59
N SER A 442 18.75 -4.81 -4.01
CA SER A 442 17.84 -5.70 -4.73
C SER A 442 16.91 -4.93 -5.69
N ALA A 443 16.27 -3.86 -5.22
CA ALA A 443 15.39 -3.03 -6.03
C ALA A 443 16.13 -2.36 -7.21
N ASN A 444 17.35 -1.86 -6.97
CA ASN A 444 18.17 -1.26 -8.02
C ASN A 444 18.64 -2.28 -9.05
N ALA A 445 18.98 -3.50 -8.63
CA ALA A 445 19.33 -4.60 -9.54
C ALA A 445 18.14 -4.95 -10.45
N ALA A 446 16.94 -5.10 -9.89
CA ALA A 446 15.72 -5.36 -10.65
C ALA A 446 15.39 -4.23 -11.64
N SER A 447 15.53 -2.97 -11.22
CA SER A 447 15.27 -1.83 -12.11
C SER A 447 16.27 -1.74 -13.26
N ARG A 448 17.56 -2.05 -13.04
CA ARG A 448 18.56 -2.06 -14.13
C ARG A 448 18.30 -3.18 -15.12
N ALA A 449 18.00 -4.39 -14.62
CA ALA A 449 17.64 -5.52 -15.46
C ALA A 449 16.44 -5.19 -16.38
N LYS A 450 15.42 -4.50 -15.85
CA LYS A 450 14.25 -4.04 -16.62
C LYS A 450 14.59 -3.01 -17.72
N SER A 451 15.52 -2.09 -17.45
CA SER A 451 15.96 -1.12 -18.46
C SER A 451 16.79 -1.78 -19.56
N ASP A 452 17.69 -2.70 -19.20
CA ASP A 452 18.50 -3.45 -20.16
C ASP A 452 17.62 -4.35 -21.05
N PHE A 453 16.58 -4.95 -20.45
CA PHE A 453 15.52 -5.68 -21.15
C PHE A 453 14.86 -4.84 -22.26
N LEU A 454 14.35 -3.64 -21.93
CA LEU A 454 13.64 -2.78 -22.88
C LEU A 454 14.55 -2.32 -24.04
N SER A 455 15.83 -2.07 -23.72
CA SER A 455 16.82 -1.67 -24.71
C SER A 455 17.12 -2.79 -25.72
N ARG A 456 17.30 -4.04 -25.25
CA ARG A 456 17.50 -5.22 -26.11
C ARG A 456 16.28 -5.50 -26.98
N MET A 457 15.07 -5.43 -26.42
CA MET A 457 13.83 -5.62 -27.19
C MET A 457 13.68 -4.60 -28.31
N SER A 458 13.96 -3.33 -28.02
CA SER A 458 13.88 -2.28 -29.04
C SER A 458 14.82 -2.55 -30.22
N HIS A 459 15.99 -3.14 -29.96
CA HIS A 459 16.93 -3.52 -31.02
C HIS A 459 16.42 -4.70 -31.85
N ASP A 460 15.92 -5.74 -31.19
CA ASP A 460 15.47 -6.98 -31.85
C ASP A 460 14.16 -6.81 -32.60
N ILE A 461 13.33 -5.83 -32.21
CA ILE A 461 12.16 -5.38 -32.99
C ILE A 461 12.59 -4.53 -34.20
N ARG A 462 13.58 -3.64 -34.02
CA ARG A 462 14.02 -2.72 -35.09
C ARG A 462 14.65 -3.44 -36.27
N THR A 463 15.37 -4.53 -36.03
CA THR A 463 16.09 -5.28 -37.07
C THR A 463 15.18 -5.88 -38.14
N PRO A 464 14.17 -6.73 -37.83
CA PRO A 464 13.24 -7.25 -38.83
C PRO A 464 12.38 -6.15 -39.45
N MET A 465 12.01 -5.12 -38.68
CA MET A 465 11.27 -3.97 -39.20
C MET A 465 12.06 -3.22 -40.29
N ASN A 466 13.35 -2.94 -40.05
CA ASN A 466 14.22 -2.32 -41.05
C ASN A 466 14.42 -3.22 -42.28
N ALA A 467 14.48 -4.54 -42.11
CA ALA A 467 14.53 -5.48 -43.22
C ALA A 467 13.25 -5.42 -44.07
N ILE A 468 12.06 -5.38 -43.45
CA ILE A 468 10.78 -5.23 -44.15
C ILE A 468 10.73 -3.91 -44.92
N ILE A 469 11.10 -2.79 -44.29
CA ILE A 469 11.14 -1.46 -44.93
C ILE A 469 12.12 -1.47 -46.11
N GLY A 470 13.31 -2.04 -45.92
CA GLY A 470 14.34 -2.13 -46.94
C GLY A 470 13.93 -3.00 -48.13
N MET A 471 13.38 -4.19 -47.88
CA MET A 471 12.92 -5.09 -48.95
C MET A 471 11.70 -4.52 -49.69
N THR A 472 10.81 -3.81 -49.00
CA THR A 472 9.68 -3.11 -49.63
C THR A 472 10.19 -2.00 -50.56
N THR A 473 11.17 -1.22 -50.11
CA THR A 473 11.82 -0.17 -50.92
C THR A 473 12.52 -0.77 -52.15
N ILE A 474 13.25 -1.87 -51.99
CA ILE A 474 13.94 -2.55 -53.10
C ILE A 474 12.90 -3.11 -54.10
N GLY A 475 11.84 -3.75 -53.61
CA GLY A 475 10.75 -4.27 -54.44
C GLY A 475 10.08 -3.18 -55.27
N GLN A 476 9.82 -2.00 -54.67
CA GLN A 476 9.29 -0.83 -55.38
C GLN A 476 10.24 -0.29 -56.45
N LEU A 477 11.55 -0.26 -56.18
CA LEU A 477 12.57 0.23 -57.12
C LEU A 477 12.89 -0.78 -58.26
N LYS A 478 12.52 -2.05 -58.09
CA LYS A 478 12.85 -3.16 -59.00
C LYS A 478 11.61 -3.92 -59.48
N LEU A 479 10.48 -3.22 -59.65
CA LEU A 479 9.19 -3.80 -60.07
C LEU A 479 9.26 -4.63 -61.37
N GLU A 480 10.17 -4.29 -62.29
CA GLU A 480 10.35 -4.98 -63.56
C GLU A 480 11.14 -6.30 -63.44
N ASP A 481 11.86 -6.51 -62.32
CA ASP A 481 12.63 -7.73 -62.07
C ASP A 481 11.84 -8.67 -61.15
N SER A 482 11.09 -9.56 -61.80
CA SER A 482 10.23 -10.55 -61.13
C SER A 482 10.98 -11.44 -60.13
N GLN A 483 12.28 -11.69 -60.33
CA GLN A 483 13.07 -12.52 -59.43
C GLN A 483 13.45 -11.76 -58.16
N VAL A 484 13.89 -10.51 -58.30
CA VAL A 484 14.22 -9.62 -57.17
C VAL A 484 12.98 -9.33 -56.33
N VAL A 485 11.84 -9.08 -56.98
CA VAL A 485 10.56 -8.84 -56.30
C VAL A 485 10.13 -10.07 -55.49
N ARG A 486 10.19 -11.28 -56.08
CA ARG A 486 9.90 -12.53 -55.35
C ARG A 486 10.82 -12.72 -54.13
N ASP A 487 12.11 -12.42 -54.28
CA ASP A 487 13.07 -12.51 -53.17
C ASP A 487 12.81 -11.48 -52.08
N CYS A 488 12.38 -10.27 -52.44
CA CYS A 488 11.95 -9.24 -51.48
C CYS A 488 10.73 -9.73 -50.69
N PHE A 489 9.70 -10.26 -51.36
CA PHE A 489 8.51 -10.80 -50.69
C PHE A 489 8.85 -11.96 -49.76
N ARG A 490 9.73 -12.89 -50.18
CA ARG A 490 10.19 -14.00 -49.33
C ARG A 490 10.87 -13.49 -48.06
N LYS A 491 11.74 -12.48 -48.18
CA LYS A 491 12.43 -11.86 -47.03
C LYS A 491 11.48 -11.04 -46.14
N ILE A 492 10.49 -10.36 -46.72
CA ILE A 492 9.43 -9.67 -45.95
C ILE A 492 8.64 -10.69 -45.15
N ASP A 493 8.22 -11.81 -45.76
CA ASP A 493 7.46 -12.86 -45.09
C ASP A 493 8.25 -13.48 -43.93
N THR A 494 9.51 -13.86 -44.16
CA THR A 494 10.39 -14.39 -43.10
C THR A 494 10.59 -13.37 -41.97
N SER A 495 10.82 -12.09 -42.29
CA SER A 495 11.03 -11.04 -41.29
C SER A 495 9.76 -10.73 -40.50
N SER A 496 8.59 -10.81 -41.14
CA SER A 496 7.29 -10.55 -40.51
C SER A 496 6.92 -11.68 -39.55
N LYS A 497 7.13 -12.94 -39.95
CA LYS A 497 6.94 -14.11 -39.08
C LYS A 497 7.85 -14.06 -37.85
N TYR A 498 9.12 -13.70 -38.04
CA TYR A 498 10.06 -13.52 -36.92
C TYR A 498 9.61 -12.41 -35.97
N LEU A 499 9.20 -11.26 -36.50
CA LEU A 499 8.71 -10.13 -35.68
C LEU A 499 7.45 -10.52 -34.88
N LEU A 500 6.51 -11.24 -35.49
CA LEU A 500 5.29 -11.68 -34.82
C LEU A 500 5.61 -12.68 -33.70
N SER A 501 6.51 -13.63 -33.95
CA SER A 501 6.98 -14.57 -32.92
C SER A 501 7.63 -13.82 -31.75
N LEU A 502 8.50 -12.85 -32.04
CA LEU A 502 9.14 -12.04 -31.01
C LEU A 502 8.09 -11.27 -30.18
N ILE A 503 7.11 -10.63 -30.81
CA ILE A 503 6.04 -9.91 -30.09
C ILE A 503 5.24 -10.86 -29.20
N ASN A 504 4.90 -12.05 -29.69
CA ASN A 504 4.17 -13.05 -28.91
C ASN A 504 4.99 -13.54 -27.71
N ASP A 505 6.29 -13.80 -27.87
CA ASP A 505 7.19 -14.17 -26.77
C ASP A 505 7.22 -13.09 -25.67
N ILE A 506 7.24 -11.82 -26.07
CA ILE A 506 7.22 -10.67 -25.15
C ILE A 506 5.91 -10.61 -24.37
N LEU A 507 4.79 -10.81 -25.06
CA LEU A 507 3.46 -10.78 -24.45
C LEU A 507 3.28 -11.95 -23.49
N ASP A 508 3.73 -13.15 -23.86
CA ASP A 508 3.67 -14.32 -22.99
C ASP A 508 4.55 -14.13 -21.74
N MET A 509 5.78 -13.62 -21.89
CA MET A 509 6.64 -13.30 -20.75
C MET A 509 6.00 -12.25 -19.82
N SER A 510 5.41 -11.20 -20.38
CA SER A 510 4.73 -10.17 -19.59
C SER A 510 3.51 -10.73 -18.84
N LYS A 511 2.78 -11.68 -19.41
CA LYS A 511 1.64 -12.34 -18.74
C LYS A 511 2.10 -13.26 -17.62
N ILE A 512 3.21 -13.97 -17.83
CA ILE A 512 3.85 -14.82 -16.82
C ILE A 512 4.32 -13.97 -15.64
N GLU A 513 5.05 -12.86 -15.87
CA GLU A 513 5.55 -12.00 -14.78
C GLU A 513 4.45 -11.28 -13.99
N THR A 514 3.25 -11.16 -14.56
CA THR A 514 2.12 -10.48 -13.92
C THR A 514 1.11 -11.44 -13.30
N ASP A 515 1.41 -12.74 -13.23
CA ASP A 515 0.51 -13.81 -12.78
C ASP A 515 -0.85 -13.81 -13.50
N LYS A 516 -0.88 -13.33 -14.75
CA LYS A 516 -2.10 -13.27 -15.60
C LYS A 516 -2.20 -14.43 -16.59
N MET A 517 -1.24 -15.35 -16.55
CA MET A 517 -1.20 -16.52 -17.41
C MET A 517 -2.04 -17.64 -16.80
N GLU A 518 -3.20 -17.93 -17.39
CA GLU A 518 -4.06 -19.05 -16.96
C GLU A 518 -3.78 -20.30 -17.81
N ILE A 519 -3.73 -21.47 -17.15
CA ILE A 519 -3.58 -22.78 -17.79
C ILE A 519 -4.97 -23.38 -17.99
N ALA A 520 -5.28 -23.76 -19.24
CA ALA A 520 -6.55 -24.40 -19.55
C ALA A 520 -6.59 -25.84 -18.99
N HIS A 521 -7.79 -26.30 -18.63
CA HIS A 521 -8.04 -27.66 -18.16
C HIS A 521 -9.10 -28.33 -19.03
N GLU A 522 -8.73 -28.65 -20.26
CA GLU A 522 -9.66 -29.13 -21.28
C GLU A 522 -9.32 -30.55 -21.72
N LEU A 523 -10.34 -31.27 -22.17
CA LEU A 523 -10.18 -32.60 -22.73
C LEU A 523 -9.49 -32.47 -24.09
N PHE A 524 -8.33 -33.12 -24.27
CA PHE A 524 -7.65 -33.17 -25.56
C PHE A 524 -7.25 -34.60 -25.93
N ASP A 525 -7.26 -34.87 -27.23
CA ASP A 525 -6.79 -36.12 -27.83
C ASP A 525 -5.26 -36.09 -27.96
N PHE A 526 -4.59 -36.99 -27.25
CA PHE A 526 -3.12 -37.07 -27.23
C PHE A 526 -2.54 -37.50 -28.58
N LYS A 527 -3.27 -38.33 -29.34
CA LYS A 527 -2.84 -38.78 -30.67
C LYS A 527 -2.87 -37.60 -31.64
N ALA A 528 -3.99 -36.88 -31.70
CA ALA A 528 -4.11 -35.70 -32.57
C ALA A 528 -3.04 -34.66 -32.23
N PHE A 529 -2.77 -34.45 -30.94
CA PHE A 529 -1.69 -33.58 -30.48
C PHE A 529 -0.31 -33.98 -31.01
N ALA A 530 0.05 -35.27 -30.91
CA ALA A 530 1.34 -35.75 -31.42
C ALA A 530 1.44 -35.70 -32.96
N GLU A 531 0.33 -35.98 -33.65
CA GLU A 531 0.24 -35.86 -35.11
C GLU A 531 0.44 -34.41 -35.57
N GLU A 532 -0.19 -33.43 -34.90
CA GLU A 532 0.01 -32.00 -35.18
C GLU A 532 1.48 -31.56 -35.05
N LEU A 533 2.17 -32.01 -33.99
CA LEU A 533 3.58 -31.70 -33.81
C LEU A 533 4.44 -32.23 -34.95
N ASN A 534 4.20 -33.48 -35.36
CA ASN A 534 4.92 -34.12 -36.45
C ASN A 534 4.67 -33.44 -37.79
N GLN A 535 3.42 -33.04 -38.07
CA GLN A 535 3.08 -32.29 -39.29
C GLN A 535 3.89 -31.00 -39.44
N ILE A 536 4.21 -30.34 -38.33
CA ILE A 536 4.94 -29.07 -38.34
C ILE A 536 6.45 -29.29 -38.47
N ILE A 537 7.02 -30.21 -37.69
CA ILE A 537 8.48 -30.34 -37.59
C ILE A 537 9.10 -31.20 -38.70
N TYR A 538 8.42 -32.25 -39.15
CA TYR A 538 8.97 -33.21 -40.11
C TYR A 538 9.33 -32.59 -41.48
N PRO A 539 8.49 -31.73 -42.09
CA PRO A 539 8.87 -31.06 -43.35
C PRO A 539 10.11 -30.19 -43.21
N GLN A 540 10.28 -29.53 -42.06
CA GLN A 540 11.43 -28.67 -41.77
C GLN A 540 12.71 -29.50 -41.56
N THR A 541 12.60 -30.69 -40.97
CA THR A 541 13.74 -31.61 -40.82
C THR A 541 14.21 -32.14 -42.17
N LEU A 542 13.28 -32.43 -43.09
CA LEU A 542 13.59 -32.82 -44.46
C LEU A 542 14.30 -31.71 -45.23
N GLU A 543 13.80 -30.46 -45.14
CA GLU A 543 14.41 -29.30 -45.79
C GLU A 543 15.84 -29.04 -45.28
N LYS A 544 16.11 -29.33 -44.00
CA LYS A 544 17.44 -29.17 -43.39
C LYS A 544 18.34 -30.41 -43.51
N GLU A 545 17.87 -31.48 -44.15
CA GLU A 545 18.56 -32.77 -44.25
C GLU A 545 18.91 -33.39 -42.86
N VAL A 546 18.02 -33.23 -41.88
CA VAL A 546 18.17 -33.79 -40.53
C VAL A 546 17.21 -34.97 -40.34
N SER A 547 17.70 -36.07 -39.77
CA SER A 547 16.87 -37.23 -39.43
C SER A 547 15.99 -36.92 -38.21
N TYR A 548 14.71 -37.26 -38.31
CA TYR A 548 13.74 -37.03 -37.24
C TYR A 548 13.03 -38.34 -36.85
N GLU A 549 12.91 -38.59 -35.54
CA GLU A 549 12.12 -39.70 -35.00
C GLU A 549 11.30 -39.30 -33.77
N MET A 550 10.05 -39.76 -33.70
CA MET A 550 9.21 -39.62 -32.52
C MET A 550 8.82 -41.02 -32.03
N ARG A 551 9.23 -41.34 -30.81
CA ARG A 551 8.99 -42.62 -30.14
C ARG A 551 8.15 -42.41 -28.89
N HIS A 552 7.40 -43.42 -28.51
CA HIS A 552 6.64 -43.41 -27.27
C HIS A 552 6.68 -44.77 -26.57
N ARG A 553 6.52 -44.81 -25.25
CA ARG A 553 6.37 -46.03 -24.45
C ARG A 553 5.02 -46.04 -23.78
N GLU A 554 4.32 -47.16 -23.92
CA GLU A 554 3.02 -47.41 -23.30
C GLU A 554 3.15 -47.87 -21.83
N PRO A 555 2.09 -47.69 -21.00
CA PRO A 555 0.74 -47.19 -21.33
C PRO A 555 0.67 -45.67 -21.49
N LEU A 556 -0.04 -45.21 -22.52
CA LEU A 556 -0.46 -43.82 -22.70
C LEU A 556 -1.96 -43.79 -22.96
N GLU A 557 -2.68 -42.90 -22.28
CA GLU A 557 -4.11 -42.68 -22.54
C GLU A 557 -4.35 -41.92 -23.84
N SER A 558 -5.51 -42.18 -24.45
CA SER A 558 -5.92 -41.47 -25.67
C SER A 558 -6.37 -40.04 -25.38
N HIS A 559 -6.89 -39.79 -24.18
CA HIS A 559 -7.39 -38.48 -23.78
C HIS A 559 -6.88 -38.09 -22.40
N TYR A 560 -6.54 -36.81 -22.28
CA TYR A 560 -6.12 -36.19 -21.03
C TYR A 560 -6.87 -34.88 -20.81
N ILE A 561 -6.93 -34.42 -19.56
CA ILE A 561 -7.41 -33.08 -19.22
C ILE A 561 -6.20 -32.18 -18.92
N GLY A 562 -6.03 -31.13 -19.71
CA GLY A 562 -4.93 -30.16 -19.59
C GLY A 562 -4.95 -29.11 -20.70
N ASP A 563 -3.82 -28.42 -20.88
CA ASP A 563 -3.66 -27.37 -21.88
C ASP A 563 -2.77 -27.86 -23.04
N SER A 564 -3.40 -28.37 -24.09
CA SER A 564 -2.69 -28.88 -25.28
C SER A 564 -1.96 -27.77 -26.05
N LEU A 565 -2.46 -26.53 -26.01
CA LEU A 565 -1.84 -25.39 -26.69
C LEU A 565 -0.52 -25.01 -26.03
N ARG A 566 -0.49 -24.90 -24.70
CA ARG A 566 0.74 -24.61 -23.95
C ARG A 566 1.72 -25.76 -24.01
N MET A 567 1.21 -27.00 -24.01
CA MET A 567 2.07 -28.17 -24.23
C MET A 567 2.71 -28.14 -25.62
N LYS A 568 1.95 -27.79 -26.66
CA LYS A 568 2.47 -27.63 -28.03
C LYS A 568 3.53 -26.54 -28.06
N GLN A 569 3.30 -25.41 -27.40
CA GLN A 569 4.26 -24.32 -27.30
C GLN A 569 5.57 -24.74 -26.63
N ILE A 570 5.51 -25.55 -25.57
CA ILE A 570 6.71 -26.10 -24.90
C ILE A 570 7.50 -26.97 -25.88
N LEU A 571 6.87 -27.98 -26.48
CA LEU A 571 7.55 -28.92 -27.37
C LEU A 571 8.06 -28.26 -28.65
N MET A 572 7.31 -27.33 -29.24
CA MET A 572 7.75 -26.61 -30.44
C MET A 572 8.96 -25.72 -30.17
N ASN A 573 9.07 -25.10 -28.99
CA ASN A 573 10.26 -24.34 -28.61
C ASN A 573 11.50 -25.23 -28.48
N LEU A 574 11.34 -26.42 -27.89
CA LEU A 574 12.45 -27.39 -27.77
C LEU A 574 12.84 -27.99 -29.12
N LEU A 575 11.86 -28.43 -29.92
CA LEU A 575 12.06 -29.03 -31.25
C LEU A 575 12.66 -28.06 -32.26
N SER A 576 12.20 -26.80 -32.27
CA SER A 576 12.77 -25.78 -33.16
C SER A 576 14.20 -25.42 -32.76
N ASN A 577 14.53 -25.41 -31.46
CA ASN A 577 15.91 -25.25 -30.99
C ASN A 577 16.78 -26.43 -31.41
N ALA A 578 16.33 -27.67 -31.17
CA ALA A 578 17.02 -28.88 -31.63
C ALA A 578 17.29 -28.80 -33.14
N LEU A 579 16.24 -28.58 -33.95
CA LEU A 579 16.37 -28.47 -35.39
C LEU A 579 17.33 -27.35 -35.79
N LYS A 580 17.30 -26.19 -35.13
CA LYS A 580 18.15 -25.04 -35.43
C LYS A 580 19.64 -25.34 -35.20
N PHE A 581 19.98 -26.04 -34.12
CA PHE A 581 21.35 -26.25 -33.68
C PHE A 581 21.96 -27.59 -34.11
N THR A 582 21.16 -28.50 -34.68
CA THR A 582 21.67 -29.70 -35.37
C THR A 582 22.10 -29.37 -36.81
N PRO A 583 23.34 -29.71 -37.23
CA PRO A 583 23.80 -29.52 -38.60
C PRO A 583 23.14 -30.51 -39.59
N PRO A 584 23.15 -30.23 -40.91
CA PRO A 584 22.70 -31.18 -41.93
C PRO A 584 23.40 -32.54 -41.80
N GLY A 585 22.65 -33.63 -41.96
CA GLY A 585 23.10 -35.00 -41.71
C GLY A 585 23.03 -35.46 -40.24
N GLY A 586 22.65 -34.56 -39.32
CA GLY A 586 22.43 -34.90 -37.91
C GLY A 586 21.10 -35.63 -37.65
N LYS A 587 20.81 -35.84 -36.37
CA LYS A 587 19.63 -36.54 -35.86
C LYS A 587 19.04 -35.79 -34.67
N LEU A 588 17.72 -35.72 -34.62
CA LEU A 588 16.97 -35.29 -33.45
C LEU A 588 15.71 -36.13 -33.28
N GLY A 589 15.17 -36.18 -32.06
CA GLY A 589 13.95 -36.93 -31.81
C GLY A 589 13.23 -36.55 -30.53
N VAL A 590 12.08 -37.17 -30.35
CA VAL A 590 11.25 -37.04 -29.14
C VAL A 590 10.93 -38.43 -28.62
N ASP A 591 11.23 -38.67 -27.35
CA ASP A 591 10.82 -39.87 -26.63
C ASP A 591 9.76 -39.50 -25.59
N ILE A 592 8.60 -40.17 -25.65
CA ILE A 592 7.45 -39.89 -24.78
C ILE A 592 7.19 -41.11 -23.89
N ARG A 593 7.05 -40.93 -22.58
CA ARG A 593 6.66 -42.03 -21.67
C ARG A 593 5.85 -41.52 -20.49
N GLU A 594 5.07 -42.40 -19.89
CA GLU A 594 4.50 -42.14 -18.57
C GLU A 594 5.54 -42.51 -17.49
N GLU A 595 5.88 -41.56 -16.63
CA GLU A 595 6.82 -41.78 -15.52
C GLU A 595 6.10 -42.45 -14.33
N ARG A 596 4.92 -41.94 -13.96
CA ARG A 596 4.12 -42.41 -12.83
C ARG A 596 2.66 -41.97 -12.89
N ARG A 597 1.78 -42.68 -12.16
CA ARG A 597 0.39 -42.27 -11.87
C ARG A 597 0.20 -42.01 -10.38
N ALA A 598 -0.44 -40.90 -10.03
CA ALA A 598 -0.82 -40.61 -8.65
C ALA A 598 -2.05 -39.69 -8.60
N ASN A 599 -2.96 -39.94 -7.65
CA ASN A 599 -4.11 -39.06 -7.35
C ASN A 599 -4.99 -38.67 -8.55
N GLY A 600 -5.15 -39.56 -9.55
CA GLY A 600 -5.93 -39.28 -10.75
C GLY A 600 -5.19 -38.44 -11.81
N PHE A 601 -3.87 -38.30 -11.68
CA PHE A 601 -2.98 -37.68 -12.67
C PHE A 601 -1.98 -38.70 -13.21
N ALA A 602 -1.67 -38.60 -14.50
CA ALA A 602 -0.55 -39.25 -15.16
C ALA A 602 0.56 -38.22 -15.40
N TYR A 603 1.78 -38.54 -14.96
CA TYR A 603 2.96 -37.70 -15.16
C TYR A 603 3.63 -38.13 -16.46
N LEU A 604 3.45 -37.35 -17.52
CA LEU A 604 4.02 -37.63 -18.83
C LEU A 604 5.38 -36.94 -18.95
N GLU A 605 6.39 -37.73 -19.30
CA GLU A 605 7.75 -37.30 -19.57
C GLU A 605 8.00 -37.24 -21.08
N PHE A 606 8.53 -36.11 -21.54
CA PHE A 606 8.89 -35.82 -22.92
C PHE A 606 10.38 -35.50 -22.95
N MET A 607 11.17 -36.35 -23.62
CA MET A 607 12.59 -36.14 -23.82
C MET A 607 12.84 -35.69 -25.26
N VAL A 608 13.22 -34.44 -25.46
CA VAL A 608 13.60 -33.89 -26.78
C VAL A 608 15.12 -33.90 -26.86
N TRP A 609 15.68 -34.67 -27.79
CA TRP A 609 17.12 -34.83 -27.92
C TRP A 609 17.62 -34.55 -29.34
N ASP A 610 18.89 -34.14 -29.43
CA ASP A 610 19.58 -33.85 -30.68
C ASP A 610 21.08 -34.20 -30.57
N ASN A 611 21.74 -34.44 -31.71
CA ASN A 611 23.20 -34.66 -31.77
C ASN A 611 23.97 -33.45 -32.34
N GLY A 612 23.46 -32.24 -32.13
CA GLY A 612 24.01 -30.99 -32.61
C GLY A 612 25.21 -30.49 -31.81
N ILE A 613 25.40 -29.16 -31.83
CA ILE A 613 26.60 -28.51 -31.28
C ILE A 613 26.73 -28.57 -29.75
N GLY A 614 25.68 -28.96 -29.03
CA GLY A 614 25.65 -28.99 -27.56
C GLY A 614 25.97 -27.64 -26.91
N MET A 615 26.16 -27.65 -25.59
CA MET A 615 26.33 -26.45 -24.75
C MET A 615 27.41 -26.63 -23.68
N SER A 616 28.00 -25.52 -23.21
CA SER A 616 28.93 -25.53 -22.07
C SER A 616 28.21 -25.68 -20.72
N GLU A 617 28.93 -26.18 -19.71
CA GLU A 617 28.39 -26.36 -18.35
C GLU A 617 27.98 -25.03 -17.71
N GLU A 618 28.75 -23.97 -17.94
CA GLU A 618 28.43 -22.62 -17.44
C GLU A 618 27.16 -22.06 -18.10
N PHE A 619 26.92 -22.37 -19.37
CA PHE A 619 25.71 -21.93 -20.07
C PHE A 619 24.48 -22.70 -19.61
N MET A 620 24.59 -24.02 -19.38
CA MET A 620 23.48 -24.84 -18.87
C MET A 620 22.92 -24.34 -17.53
N GLN A 621 23.75 -23.80 -16.64
CA GLN A 621 23.31 -23.25 -15.35
C GLN A 621 22.41 -22.02 -15.47
N ARG A 622 22.50 -21.29 -16.59
CA ARG A 622 21.76 -20.04 -16.83
C ARG A 622 20.82 -20.10 -18.03
N ILE A 623 20.68 -21.25 -18.67
CA ILE A 623 19.96 -21.43 -19.94
C ILE A 623 18.46 -21.06 -19.88
N PHE A 624 17.83 -21.21 -18.72
CA PHE A 624 16.43 -20.87 -18.51
C PHE A 624 16.22 -19.40 -18.10
N GLN A 625 17.30 -18.65 -17.88
CA GLN A 625 17.19 -17.21 -17.62
C GLN A 625 16.81 -16.48 -18.92
N PRO A 626 15.93 -15.46 -18.85
CA PRO A 626 15.55 -14.69 -20.02
C PRO A 626 16.76 -14.07 -20.73
N PHE A 627 16.78 -14.14 -22.07
CA PHE A 627 17.78 -13.51 -22.96
C PHE A 627 19.20 -14.07 -22.88
N GLU A 628 19.40 -15.22 -22.26
CA GLU A 628 20.70 -15.88 -22.23
C GLU A 628 21.04 -16.52 -23.58
N GLN A 629 22.29 -16.31 -24.04
CA GLN A 629 22.83 -16.86 -25.28
C GLN A 629 24.31 -17.21 -25.11
N GLU A 630 24.76 -18.33 -25.67
CA GLU A 630 26.13 -18.84 -25.45
C GLU A 630 27.20 -18.06 -26.24
N ASN A 631 26.90 -17.52 -27.43
CA ASN A 631 27.88 -16.78 -28.25
C ASN A 631 27.24 -15.62 -29.04
N PRO A 632 27.33 -14.36 -28.55
CA PRO A 632 26.79 -13.18 -29.25
C PRO A 632 27.53 -12.82 -30.55
N GLY A 633 28.77 -13.32 -30.74
CA GLY A 633 29.72 -12.76 -31.71
C GLY A 633 29.66 -13.27 -33.17
N ASN A 634 29.05 -14.43 -33.44
CA ASN A 634 29.16 -15.10 -34.76
C ASN A 634 27.86 -15.21 -35.57
N ALA A 635 26.75 -14.65 -35.11
CA ALA A 635 25.42 -14.96 -35.66
C ALA A 635 24.80 -13.79 -36.44
N ARG A 636 25.24 -13.56 -37.69
CA ARG A 636 24.67 -12.47 -38.52
C ARG A 636 23.28 -12.76 -39.10
N ASN A 637 22.76 -14.00 -39.07
CA ASN A 637 21.52 -14.35 -39.76
C ASN A 637 20.53 -15.30 -39.02
N ASN A 638 20.86 -15.88 -37.85
CA ASN A 638 20.03 -16.91 -37.18
C ASN A 638 19.81 -16.63 -35.68
N VAL A 639 19.53 -15.38 -35.30
CA VAL A 639 19.30 -15.02 -33.88
C VAL A 639 17.89 -15.43 -33.47
N GLY A 640 17.76 -16.13 -32.34
CA GLY A 640 16.45 -16.33 -31.66
C GLY A 640 16.32 -15.33 -30.52
N SER A 641 15.11 -15.07 -30.06
CA SER A 641 14.79 -14.08 -29.01
C SER A 641 15.52 -14.29 -27.67
N GLY A 642 16.04 -15.51 -27.41
CA GLY A 642 16.55 -15.91 -26.11
C GLY A 642 15.45 -16.03 -25.04
N LEU A 643 14.18 -15.89 -25.44
CA LEU A 643 13.03 -16.00 -24.55
C LEU A 643 12.43 -17.41 -24.54
N GLY A 644 12.56 -18.16 -25.64
CA GLY A 644 11.91 -19.47 -25.81
C GLY A 644 12.11 -20.43 -24.63
N LEU A 645 13.36 -20.61 -24.16
CA LEU A 645 13.63 -21.53 -23.04
C LEU A 645 13.15 -20.99 -21.68
N SER A 646 13.16 -19.67 -21.47
CA SER A 646 12.58 -19.07 -20.27
C SER A 646 11.05 -19.17 -20.25
N ILE A 647 10.39 -19.08 -21.41
CA ILE A 647 8.95 -19.32 -21.56
C ILE A 647 8.64 -20.80 -21.29
N VAL A 648 9.41 -21.72 -21.87
CA VAL A 648 9.27 -23.17 -21.61
C VAL A 648 9.38 -23.45 -20.10
N TYR A 649 10.42 -22.92 -19.44
CA TYR A 649 10.62 -23.13 -18.01
C TYR A 649 9.40 -22.67 -17.20
N ASN A 650 8.92 -21.46 -17.43
CA ASN A 650 7.77 -20.91 -16.71
C ASN A 650 6.46 -21.64 -17.02
N LEU A 651 6.21 -22.00 -18.29
CA LEU A 651 5.03 -22.78 -18.67
C LEU A 651 5.02 -24.15 -17.99
N VAL A 652 6.17 -24.83 -17.94
CA VAL A 652 6.30 -26.12 -17.25
C VAL A 652 6.01 -25.96 -15.76
N GLN A 653 6.52 -24.90 -15.11
CA GLN A 653 6.20 -24.62 -13.71
C GLN A 653 4.70 -24.34 -13.48
N LEU A 654 4.08 -23.51 -14.33
CA LEU A 654 2.64 -23.20 -14.27
C LEU A 654 1.76 -24.44 -14.48
N MET A 655 2.19 -25.37 -15.33
CA MET A 655 1.52 -26.65 -15.53
C MET A 655 1.81 -27.67 -14.41
N GLY A 656 2.54 -27.29 -13.36
CA GLY A 656 2.89 -28.15 -12.22
C GLY A 656 3.92 -29.23 -12.54
N GLY A 657 4.71 -29.02 -13.59
CA GLY A 657 5.72 -29.94 -14.10
C GLY A 657 7.16 -29.57 -13.73
N THR A 658 8.11 -30.33 -14.28
CA THR A 658 9.56 -30.12 -14.11
C THR A 658 10.27 -30.18 -15.46
N ILE A 659 11.34 -29.40 -15.62
CA ILE A 659 12.20 -29.44 -16.81
C ILE A 659 13.67 -29.59 -16.38
N GLY A 660 14.41 -30.43 -17.09
CA GLY A 660 15.86 -30.60 -16.97
C GLY A 660 16.55 -30.59 -18.33
N VAL A 661 17.88 -30.44 -18.32
CA VAL A 661 18.72 -30.48 -19.52
C VAL A 661 20.02 -31.23 -19.25
N GLU A 662 20.43 -32.07 -20.19
CA GLU A 662 21.73 -32.72 -20.25
C GLU A 662 22.36 -32.38 -21.61
N SER A 663 23.55 -31.79 -21.62
CA SER A 663 24.24 -31.44 -22.86
C SER A 663 25.75 -31.48 -22.69
N GLU A 664 26.45 -31.86 -23.75
CA GLU A 664 27.91 -31.74 -23.84
C GLU A 664 28.26 -31.14 -25.20
N LYS A 665 29.22 -30.20 -25.21
CA LYS A 665 29.68 -29.52 -26.41
C LYS A 665 30.10 -30.52 -27.50
N ASP A 666 29.60 -30.29 -28.72
CA ASP A 666 29.75 -31.11 -29.92
C ASP A 666 29.20 -32.56 -29.82
N LYS A 667 28.41 -32.86 -28.78
CA LYS A 667 27.73 -34.16 -28.62
C LYS A 667 26.20 -34.06 -28.61
N GLY A 668 25.67 -32.84 -28.58
CA GLY A 668 24.23 -32.58 -28.62
C GLY A 668 23.61 -32.28 -27.25
N SER A 669 22.29 -32.31 -27.20
CA SER A 669 21.51 -31.92 -26.00
C SER A 669 20.31 -32.83 -25.83
N THR A 670 19.85 -33.00 -24.60
CA THR A 670 18.60 -33.67 -24.23
C THR A 670 17.87 -32.83 -23.20
N PHE A 671 16.66 -32.40 -23.54
CA PHE A 671 15.74 -31.70 -22.64
C PHE A 671 14.65 -32.65 -22.18
N THR A 672 14.48 -32.78 -20.87
CA THR A 672 13.48 -33.67 -20.27
C THR A 672 12.42 -32.84 -19.58
N VAL A 673 11.18 -32.93 -20.04
CA VAL A 673 10.02 -32.21 -19.50
C VAL A 673 8.99 -33.20 -18.95
N THR A 674 8.62 -33.07 -17.68
CA THR A 674 7.60 -33.90 -17.04
C THR A 674 6.40 -33.05 -16.65
N ILE A 675 5.19 -33.39 -17.11
CA ILE A 675 3.96 -32.63 -16.82
C ILE A 675 2.85 -33.54 -16.30
N PRO A 676 2.16 -33.16 -15.20
CA PRO A 676 1.00 -33.88 -14.72
C PRO A 676 -0.25 -33.56 -15.55
N PHE A 677 -0.85 -34.57 -16.16
CA PHE A 677 -2.14 -34.48 -16.82
C PHE A 677 -3.21 -35.24 -16.06
N ARG A 678 -4.40 -34.65 -15.93
CA ARG A 678 -5.50 -35.31 -15.22
C ARG A 678 -6.13 -36.38 -16.12
N LEU A 679 -6.38 -37.54 -15.53
CA LEU A 679 -7.04 -38.66 -16.20
C LEU A 679 -8.55 -38.42 -16.32
N VAL A 680 -9.14 -38.93 -17.40
CA VAL A 680 -10.60 -38.92 -17.62
C VAL A 680 -11.24 -40.00 -16.73
N SER A 681 -12.39 -39.75 -16.11
CA SER A 681 -13.00 -40.68 -15.15
C SER A 681 -13.61 -41.95 -15.78
N ASP A 682 -13.44 -43.10 -15.10
CA ASP A 682 -13.83 -44.50 -15.39
C ASP A 682 -15.11 -44.81 -16.20
N ASN A 683 -16.12 -43.93 -16.26
CA ASN A 683 -17.45 -44.30 -16.79
C ASN A 683 -17.50 -44.42 -18.33
N GLN A 684 -16.60 -43.77 -19.07
CA GLN A 684 -16.48 -43.95 -20.53
C GLN A 684 -15.48 -45.05 -20.90
N GLU A 685 -14.45 -45.23 -20.08
CA GLU A 685 -13.41 -46.25 -20.24
C GLU A 685 -13.99 -47.67 -20.13
N ARG A 686 -14.91 -47.89 -19.18
CA ARG A 686 -15.65 -49.15 -19.03
C ARG A 686 -16.63 -49.45 -20.16
N GLU A 687 -17.07 -48.45 -20.93
CA GLU A 687 -17.87 -48.64 -22.15
C GLU A 687 -17.00 -48.94 -23.38
N TRP A 688 -15.78 -48.37 -23.42
CA TRP A 688 -14.76 -48.60 -24.44
C TRP A 688 -14.05 -49.96 -24.31
N GLU A 689 -13.68 -50.38 -23.09
CA GLU A 689 -13.09 -51.70 -22.79
C GLU A 689 -14.05 -52.84 -23.12
N ARG A 690 -15.37 -52.63 -22.91
CA ARG A 690 -16.42 -53.62 -23.19
C ARG A 690 -16.63 -53.88 -24.69
N LYS A 691 -16.27 -52.94 -25.56
CA LYS A 691 -16.35 -53.09 -27.03
C LYS A 691 -15.06 -53.63 -27.66
N ARG A 692 -13.92 -53.59 -26.96
CA ARG A 692 -12.56 -53.85 -27.51
C ARG A 692 -11.98 -55.23 -27.23
N GLN A 693 -12.63 -56.09 -26.44
CA GLN A 693 -12.13 -57.46 -26.24
C GLN A 693 -12.37 -58.33 -27.49
N ASN A 694 -11.28 -58.80 -28.11
CA ASN A 694 -11.20 -59.81 -29.18
C ASN A 694 -11.40 -59.35 -30.64
N LEU A 695 -11.06 -58.11 -31.01
CA LEU A 695 -11.19 -57.62 -32.40
C LEU A 695 -10.31 -58.38 -33.42
N LEU A 696 -9.07 -58.73 -33.06
CA LEU A 696 -8.13 -59.45 -33.93
C LEU A 696 -7.87 -60.89 -33.47
N LYS A 697 -8.74 -61.45 -32.63
CA LYS A 697 -8.55 -62.80 -32.08
C LYS A 697 -8.52 -63.83 -33.20
N GLY A 698 -7.33 -64.37 -33.47
CA GLY A 698 -7.11 -65.41 -34.46
C GLY A 698 -6.34 -64.96 -35.72
N PHE A 699 -6.12 -63.66 -35.92
CA PHE A 699 -5.35 -63.13 -37.05
C PHE A 699 -3.84 -63.39 -36.87
N GLU A 700 -3.14 -63.77 -37.95
CA GLU A 700 -1.68 -63.78 -38.02
C GLU A 700 -1.16 -62.52 -38.72
N VAL A 701 -0.34 -61.73 -38.00
CA VAL A 701 0.15 -60.42 -38.45
C VAL A 701 1.67 -60.43 -38.58
N LEU A 702 2.18 -60.08 -39.76
CA LEU A 702 3.61 -59.86 -40.00
C LEU A 702 3.93 -58.37 -39.81
N VAL A 703 4.87 -58.05 -38.93
CA VAL A 703 5.39 -56.69 -38.73
C VAL A 703 6.79 -56.62 -39.32
N VAL A 704 7.04 -55.68 -40.22
CA VAL A 704 8.34 -55.49 -40.88
C VAL A 704 8.82 -54.07 -40.60
N ASP A 705 9.86 -53.95 -39.78
CA ASP A 705 10.48 -52.67 -39.43
C ASP A 705 11.95 -52.95 -39.10
N ASP A 706 12.87 -52.16 -39.66
CA ASP A 706 14.31 -52.32 -39.43
C ASP A 706 14.76 -51.77 -38.08
N ASP A 707 13.93 -50.93 -37.43
CA ASP A 707 14.13 -50.52 -36.05
C ASP A 707 13.60 -51.59 -35.08
N PRO A 708 14.48 -52.26 -34.30
CA PRO A 708 14.07 -53.29 -33.35
C PRO A 708 13.14 -52.76 -32.25
N ALA A 709 13.21 -51.48 -31.90
CA ALA A 709 12.35 -50.88 -30.88
C ALA A 709 10.92 -50.72 -31.41
N VAL A 710 10.77 -50.18 -32.61
CA VAL A 710 9.46 -49.96 -33.25
C VAL A 710 8.81 -51.30 -33.63
N GLY A 711 9.58 -52.24 -34.18
CA GLY A 711 9.10 -53.57 -34.52
C GLY A 711 8.57 -54.34 -33.32
N ARG A 712 9.32 -54.36 -32.21
CA ARG A 712 8.88 -55.01 -30.96
C ARG A 712 7.68 -54.32 -30.33
N GLN A 713 7.65 -52.99 -30.33
CA GLN A 713 6.52 -52.24 -29.77
C GLN A 713 5.23 -52.54 -30.55
N THR A 714 5.30 -52.54 -31.88
CA THR A 714 4.15 -52.84 -32.74
C THR A 714 3.64 -54.27 -32.52
N ALA A 715 4.56 -55.24 -32.37
CA ALA A 715 4.23 -56.62 -32.03
C ALA A 715 3.49 -56.72 -30.69
N VAL A 716 4.00 -56.08 -29.63
CA VAL A 716 3.36 -56.05 -28.29
C VAL A 716 1.96 -55.43 -28.37
N ILE A 717 1.82 -54.31 -29.08
CA ILE A 717 0.52 -53.66 -29.28
C ILE A 717 -0.48 -54.62 -29.92
N LEU A 718 -0.09 -55.31 -31.00
CA LEU A 718 -0.97 -56.21 -31.74
C LEU A 718 -1.32 -57.49 -30.96
N GLU A 719 -0.37 -58.02 -30.19
CA GLU A 719 -0.58 -59.16 -29.28
C GLU A 719 -1.60 -58.84 -28.18
N ASP A 720 -1.53 -57.65 -27.59
CA ASP A 720 -2.51 -57.14 -26.61
C ASP A 720 -3.94 -57.06 -27.19
N ILE A 721 -4.08 -56.93 -28.52
CA ILE A 721 -5.37 -56.88 -29.25
C ILE A 721 -5.87 -58.29 -29.62
N GLY A 722 -5.04 -59.32 -29.39
CA GLY A 722 -5.36 -60.74 -29.60
C GLY A 722 -4.84 -61.33 -30.91
N ALA A 723 -3.97 -60.62 -31.65
CA ALA A 723 -3.32 -61.14 -32.85
C ALA A 723 -2.10 -62.03 -32.51
N ARG A 724 -1.74 -62.94 -33.40
CA ARG A 724 -0.45 -63.65 -33.37
C ARG A 724 0.53 -62.90 -34.26
N THR A 725 1.63 -62.40 -33.71
CA THR A 725 2.54 -61.51 -34.46
C THR A 725 3.89 -62.16 -34.73
N VAL A 726 4.48 -61.85 -35.89
CA VAL A 726 5.85 -62.19 -36.25
C VAL A 726 6.55 -60.91 -36.68
N TRP A 727 7.70 -60.61 -36.09
CA TRP A 727 8.52 -59.45 -36.48
C TRP A 727 9.70 -59.87 -37.38
N ALA A 728 9.88 -59.14 -38.48
CA ALA A 728 11.02 -59.21 -39.38
C ALA A 728 11.77 -57.87 -39.40
N ASP A 729 13.10 -57.94 -39.33
CA ASP A 729 14.03 -56.79 -39.27
C ASP A 729 14.42 -56.23 -40.65
N SER A 730 13.91 -56.83 -41.74
CA SER A 730 14.23 -56.42 -43.10
C SER A 730 13.20 -56.96 -44.08
N GLY A 731 13.07 -56.28 -45.23
CA GLY A 731 12.16 -56.74 -46.29
C GLY A 731 12.51 -58.13 -46.83
N TYR A 732 13.80 -58.50 -46.88
CA TYR A 732 14.21 -59.83 -47.32
C TYR A 732 13.74 -60.92 -46.36
N ARG A 733 13.92 -60.70 -45.06
CA ARG A 733 13.46 -61.63 -44.02
C ARG A 733 11.94 -61.71 -43.99
N ALA A 734 11.23 -60.60 -44.20
CA ALA A 734 9.78 -60.60 -44.31
C ALA A 734 9.26 -61.53 -45.43
N VAL A 735 9.88 -61.45 -46.62
CA VAL A 735 9.55 -62.34 -47.74
C VAL A 735 9.86 -63.80 -47.41
N GLU A 736 10.97 -64.08 -46.73
CA GLU A 736 11.31 -65.43 -46.27
C GLU A 736 10.30 -66.00 -45.26
N GLU A 737 9.86 -65.21 -44.28
CA GLU A 737 8.84 -65.61 -43.30
C GLU A 737 7.49 -65.93 -43.96
N VAL A 738 7.09 -65.15 -44.97
CA VAL A 738 5.90 -65.45 -45.78
C VAL A 738 6.06 -66.79 -46.50
N GLN A 739 7.23 -67.06 -47.11
CA GLN A 739 7.51 -68.34 -47.77
C GLN A 739 7.58 -69.53 -46.81
N ILE A 740 8.09 -69.35 -45.59
CA ILE A 740 8.09 -70.37 -44.55
C ILE A 740 6.65 -70.68 -44.13
N SER A 741 5.84 -69.65 -43.87
CA SER A 741 4.45 -69.80 -43.46
C SER A 741 3.62 -70.52 -44.52
N LEU A 742 3.79 -70.16 -45.80
CA LEU A 742 3.13 -70.83 -46.93
C LEU A 742 3.47 -72.32 -47.04
N ARG A 743 4.73 -72.71 -46.73
CA ARG A 743 5.14 -74.13 -46.70
C ARG A 743 4.52 -74.91 -45.54
N GLN A 744 4.06 -74.22 -44.51
CA GLN A 744 3.39 -74.80 -43.34
C GLN A 744 1.85 -74.76 -43.46
N ASP A 745 1.32 -74.44 -44.66
CA ASP A 745 -0.12 -74.29 -44.92
C ASP A 745 -0.77 -73.21 -44.03
N ARG A 746 -0.01 -72.16 -43.73
CA ARG A 746 -0.43 -70.97 -42.99
C ARG A 746 -0.17 -69.71 -43.81
N MET A 747 -0.96 -68.67 -43.59
CA MET A 747 -0.82 -67.38 -44.27
C MET A 747 -0.98 -66.27 -43.25
N PHE A 748 -0.23 -65.19 -43.44
CA PHE A 748 -0.47 -63.96 -42.70
C PHE A 748 -1.73 -63.31 -43.25
N ASP A 749 -2.65 -62.92 -42.37
CA ASP A 749 -3.84 -62.17 -42.72
C ASP A 749 -3.49 -60.71 -43.00
N ILE A 750 -2.51 -60.17 -42.28
CA ILE A 750 -2.07 -58.77 -42.38
C ILE A 750 -0.53 -58.70 -42.38
N ALA A 751 0.04 -57.86 -43.24
CA ALA A 751 1.45 -57.48 -43.23
C ALA A 751 1.57 -55.97 -43.06
N MET A 752 2.12 -55.52 -41.93
CA MET A 752 2.45 -54.12 -41.64
C MET A 752 3.92 -53.87 -41.97
N ILE A 753 4.21 -53.03 -42.95
CA ILE A 753 5.55 -52.90 -43.56
C ILE A 753 6.01 -51.43 -43.49
N ASP A 754 7.17 -51.18 -42.88
CA ASP A 754 7.81 -49.86 -42.91
C ASP A 754 8.24 -49.50 -44.34
N TRP A 755 8.03 -48.24 -44.73
CA TRP A 755 8.41 -47.78 -46.06
C TRP A 755 9.93 -47.69 -46.22
N LYS A 756 10.65 -47.09 -45.28
CA LYS A 756 12.09 -46.86 -45.41
C LYS A 756 12.88 -47.90 -44.64
N MET A 757 13.27 -48.97 -45.32
CA MET A 757 14.15 -50.00 -44.77
C MET A 757 15.44 -50.15 -45.60
N PRO A 758 16.56 -50.55 -44.97
CA PRO A 758 17.81 -50.86 -45.67
C PRO A 758 17.66 -52.02 -46.66
N GLY A 759 18.32 -51.90 -47.82
CA GLY A 759 18.34 -52.95 -48.85
C GLY A 759 17.16 -52.84 -49.82
N ILE A 760 16.03 -53.47 -49.51
CA ILE A 760 14.77 -53.30 -50.27
C ILE A 760 13.80 -52.48 -49.42
N ASP A 761 13.18 -51.49 -50.04
CA ASP A 761 12.20 -50.62 -49.38
C ASP A 761 10.86 -51.33 -49.17
N GLY A 762 9.95 -50.69 -48.44
CA GLY A 762 8.64 -51.24 -48.14
C GLY A 762 7.76 -51.45 -49.37
N ILE A 763 7.92 -50.65 -50.43
CA ILE A 763 7.16 -50.78 -51.68
C ILE A 763 7.58 -52.06 -52.42
N GLU A 764 8.89 -52.28 -52.59
CA GLU A 764 9.42 -53.48 -53.22
C GLU A 764 9.18 -54.73 -52.37
N THR A 765 9.23 -54.61 -51.04
CA THR A 765 8.84 -55.68 -50.11
C THR A 765 7.37 -56.06 -50.28
N ALA A 766 6.47 -55.07 -50.31
CA ALA A 766 5.04 -55.28 -50.55
C ALA A 766 4.80 -55.95 -51.92
N ARG A 767 5.48 -55.49 -52.97
CA ARG A 767 5.39 -56.06 -54.33
C ARG A 767 5.78 -57.55 -54.34
N ARG A 768 6.84 -57.93 -53.63
CA ARG A 768 7.30 -59.32 -53.53
C ARG A 768 6.37 -60.21 -52.72
N ILE A 769 5.88 -59.72 -51.58
CA ILE A 769 4.88 -60.44 -50.78
C ILE A 769 3.61 -60.63 -51.62
N ARG A 770 3.12 -59.57 -52.27
CA ARG A 770 1.92 -59.61 -53.12
C ARG A 770 2.02 -60.64 -54.26
N ASN A 771 3.20 -60.83 -54.85
CA ASN A 771 3.45 -61.87 -55.85
C ASN A 771 3.40 -63.31 -55.29
N LEU A 772 3.62 -63.50 -53.99
CA LEU A 772 3.60 -64.82 -53.33
C LEU A 772 2.20 -65.20 -52.82
N VAL A 773 1.48 -64.25 -52.23
CA VAL A 773 0.18 -64.52 -51.55
C VAL A 773 -1.03 -63.97 -52.27
N GLY A 774 -0.87 -63.18 -53.35
CA GLY A 774 -2.00 -62.55 -54.04
C GLY A 774 -2.76 -61.57 -53.15
N GLY A 775 -4.07 -61.41 -53.37
CA GLY A 775 -4.94 -60.48 -52.63
C GLY A 775 -5.37 -60.94 -51.23
N ASP A 776 -4.97 -62.14 -50.81
CA ASP A 776 -5.48 -62.78 -49.58
C ASP A 776 -4.86 -62.23 -48.29
N THR A 777 -3.64 -61.69 -48.36
CA THR A 777 -3.00 -60.97 -47.24
C THR A 777 -3.19 -59.47 -47.40
N MET A 778 -3.69 -58.79 -46.37
CA MET A 778 -3.77 -57.34 -46.36
C MET A 778 -2.40 -56.71 -46.12
N ILE A 779 -1.97 -55.77 -46.97
CA ILE A 779 -0.69 -55.07 -46.80
C ILE A 779 -0.96 -53.64 -46.35
N ILE A 780 -0.46 -53.28 -45.18
CA ILE A 780 -0.53 -51.94 -44.58
C ILE A 780 0.88 -51.35 -44.57
N MET A 781 1.06 -50.17 -45.15
CA MET A 781 2.34 -49.48 -45.11
C MET A 781 2.41 -48.52 -43.92
N ILE A 782 3.52 -48.57 -43.18
CA ILE A 782 3.83 -47.64 -42.09
C ILE A 782 4.76 -46.55 -42.64
N THR A 783 4.40 -45.27 -42.49
CA THR A 783 5.18 -44.15 -43.06
C THR A 783 5.30 -42.95 -42.11
N ALA A 784 6.22 -42.04 -42.40
CA ALA A 784 6.46 -40.81 -41.63
C ALA A 784 5.61 -39.61 -42.11
N TYR A 785 4.32 -39.84 -42.46
CA TYR A 785 3.27 -38.83 -42.66
C TYR A 785 3.01 -38.31 -44.09
N ASP A 786 3.95 -38.33 -45.04
CA ASP A 786 3.68 -37.89 -46.43
C ASP A 786 3.75 -39.05 -47.43
N TRP A 787 2.57 -39.56 -47.82
CA TRP A 787 2.42 -40.54 -48.90
C TRP A 787 1.97 -39.91 -50.22
N SER A 788 1.69 -38.61 -50.27
CA SER A 788 1.11 -37.96 -51.47
C SER A 788 2.03 -38.09 -52.70
N GLY A 789 3.34 -38.10 -52.48
CA GLY A 789 4.35 -38.30 -53.53
C GLY A 789 4.54 -39.75 -53.99
N ILE A 790 4.11 -40.75 -53.20
CA ILE A 790 4.37 -42.18 -53.44
C ILE A 790 3.10 -43.05 -53.53
N GLU A 791 1.93 -42.49 -53.27
CA GLU A 791 0.68 -43.25 -53.15
C GLU A 791 0.38 -44.02 -54.44
N ALA A 792 0.55 -43.39 -55.61
CA ALA A 792 0.31 -44.06 -56.88
C ALA A 792 1.19 -45.30 -57.07
N GLU A 793 2.47 -45.23 -56.67
CA GLU A 793 3.42 -46.34 -56.76
C GLU A 793 3.13 -47.42 -55.72
N ALA A 794 2.85 -47.02 -54.47
CA ALA A 794 2.52 -47.91 -53.37
C ALA A 794 1.23 -48.70 -53.65
N ARG A 795 0.19 -48.05 -54.18
CA ARG A 795 -1.06 -48.70 -54.60
C ARG A 795 -0.81 -49.70 -55.73
N ALA A 796 0.03 -49.35 -56.71
CA ALA A 796 0.40 -50.26 -57.81
C ALA A 796 1.20 -51.47 -57.33
N ALA A 797 1.97 -51.35 -56.25
CA ALA A 797 2.67 -52.46 -55.59
C ALA A 797 1.74 -53.37 -54.76
N GLY A 798 0.46 -53.01 -54.63
CA GLY A 798 -0.56 -53.78 -53.92
C GLY A 798 -0.64 -53.46 -52.43
N ILE A 799 -0.46 -52.20 -52.03
CA ILE A 799 -0.67 -51.74 -50.64
C ILE A 799 -2.12 -51.29 -50.44
N ASP A 800 -2.76 -51.80 -49.38
CA ASP A 800 -4.19 -51.64 -49.10
C ASP A 800 -4.48 -50.44 -48.19
N TYR A 801 -3.61 -50.14 -47.22
CA TYR A 801 -3.78 -49.03 -46.27
C TYR A 801 -2.45 -48.39 -45.86
N PHE A 802 -2.52 -47.20 -45.29
CA PHE A 802 -1.36 -46.46 -44.76
C PHE A 802 -1.61 -46.08 -43.29
N ILE A 803 -0.58 -46.17 -42.45
CA ILE A 803 -0.59 -45.70 -41.06
C ILE A 803 0.64 -44.83 -40.83
N ALA A 804 0.44 -43.66 -40.22
CA ALA A 804 1.54 -42.75 -39.89
C ALA A 804 2.23 -43.13 -38.56
N LYS A 805 3.55 -42.92 -38.48
CA LYS A 805 4.31 -42.94 -37.22
C LYS A 805 4.09 -41.62 -36.45
N PRO A 806 4.01 -41.63 -35.10
CA PRO A 806 4.14 -42.77 -34.20
C PRO A 806 2.88 -43.67 -34.17
N LEU A 807 3.10 -44.98 -34.07
CA LEU A 807 2.05 -46.01 -34.08
C LEU A 807 1.32 -46.10 -32.73
N PHE A 808 0.32 -45.26 -32.51
CA PHE A 808 -0.55 -45.39 -31.34
C PHE A 808 -1.48 -46.61 -31.47
N ARG A 809 -1.77 -47.28 -30.35
CA ARG A 809 -2.84 -48.31 -30.26
C ARG A 809 -4.09 -47.88 -31.03
N SER A 810 -4.63 -46.70 -30.73
CA SER A 810 -5.87 -46.19 -31.34
C SER A 810 -5.81 -46.08 -32.86
N ALA A 811 -4.70 -45.64 -33.46
CA ALA A 811 -4.55 -45.55 -34.92
C ALA A 811 -4.62 -46.94 -35.60
N ILE A 812 -4.02 -47.94 -34.96
CA ILE A 812 -4.07 -49.33 -35.38
C ILE A 812 -5.52 -49.85 -35.29
N TYR A 813 -6.21 -49.59 -34.16
CA TYR A 813 -7.63 -49.95 -33.99
C TYR A 813 -8.55 -49.27 -35.01
N ASP A 814 -8.41 -47.97 -35.23
CA ASP A 814 -9.25 -47.22 -36.18
C ASP A 814 -9.12 -47.80 -37.59
N THR A 815 -7.88 -48.13 -38.00
CA THR A 815 -7.59 -48.74 -39.29
C THR A 815 -8.25 -50.11 -39.41
N PHE A 816 -8.14 -50.96 -38.38
CA PHE A 816 -8.77 -52.28 -38.38
C PHE A 816 -10.30 -52.23 -38.25
N SER A 817 -10.87 -51.26 -37.55
CA SER A 817 -12.32 -51.08 -37.42
C SER A 817 -12.99 -50.68 -38.74
N LYS A 818 -12.25 -49.99 -39.62
CA LYS A 818 -12.69 -49.67 -40.98
C LYS A 818 -12.76 -50.91 -41.87
N LEU A 819 -12.07 -52.00 -41.54
CA LEU A 819 -12.09 -53.26 -42.30
C LEU A 819 -13.37 -54.08 -42.07
N ASP A 820 -14.01 -53.92 -40.92
CA ASP A 820 -15.28 -54.61 -40.60
C ASP A 820 -16.48 -54.04 -41.40
N LYS A 821 -16.25 -52.95 -42.15
CA LYS A 821 -17.23 -52.33 -43.07
C LYS A 821 -16.73 -52.41 -44.51
N ARG A 822 -17.22 -53.40 -45.27
CA ARG A 822 -17.05 -53.46 -46.73
C ARG A 822 -17.73 -52.25 -47.41
N ASN A 823 -17.00 -51.14 -47.55
CA ASN A 823 -17.02 -50.21 -48.69
C ASN A 823 -16.13 -48.99 -48.38
N PRO A 824 -15.09 -48.69 -49.18
CA PRO A 824 -14.47 -47.37 -49.15
C PRO A 824 -15.16 -46.46 -50.18
N GLU A 825 -15.76 -45.36 -49.73
CA GLU A 825 -15.93 -44.19 -50.61
C GLU A 825 -14.64 -43.36 -50.62
N PRO A 826 -14.21 -42.83 -51.78
CA PRO A 826 -13.01 -42.01 -51.89
C PRO A 826 -13.31 -40.55 -51.53
N SER A 827 -12.60 -40.01 -50.53
CA SER A 827 -12.64 -38.59 -50.20
C SER A 827 -11.79 -37.76 -51.17
N GLY A 828 -12.47 -37.12 -52.11
CA GLY A 828 -12.33 -35.69 -52.46
C GLY A 828 -10.98 -35.18 -53.00
N GLN A 829 -10.86 -35.13 -54.33
CA GLN A 829 -9.96 -34.24 -55.05
C GLN A 829 -10.38 -32.76 -54.89
N CYS A 830 -9.39 -31.87 -54.89
CA CYS A 830 -9.51 -30.43 -54.70
C CYS A 830 -10.03 -29.74 -55.99
N ASP A 831 -11.17 -29.05 -55.89
CA ASP A 831 -11.76 -28.18 -56.94
C ASP A 831 -12.00 -26.77 -56.33
N PRO A 832 -11.91 -25.66 -57.12
CA PRO A 832 -11.99 -24.28 -56.63
C PRO A 832 -13.42 -23.96 -56.19
N GLY A 833 -13.67 -24.08 -54.88
CA GLY A 833 -15.00 -24.38 -54.35
C GLY A 833 -15.93 -23.22 -54.04
N LEU A 834 -15.57 -21.96 -54.31
CA LEU A 834 -16.42 -20.80 -53.98
C LEU A 834 -17.02 -20.09 -55.21
N ALA A 835 -16.85 -20.66 -56.40
CA ALA A 835 -17.37 -20.08 -57.64
C ALA A 835 -18.90 -19.91 -57.61
N GLY A 836 -19.37 -18.67 -57.86
CA GLY A 836 -20.80 -18.34 -57.93
C GLY A 836 -21.47 -18.10 -56.58
N LYS A 837 -20.71 -18.14 -55.47
CA LYS A 837 -21.18 -17.83 -54.11
C LYS A 837 -21.07 -16.34 -53.82
N ARG A 838 -21.95 -15.81 -52.98
CA ARG A 838 -21.93 -14.41 -52.55
C ARG A 838 -21.84 -14.30 -51.03
N PHE A 839 -20.87 -13.53 -50.54
CA PHE A 839 -20.62 -13.33 -49.12
C PHE A 839 -20.82 -11.88 -48.70
N LEU A 840 -21.29 -11.66 -47.47
CA LEU A 840 -21.26 -10.36 -46.82
C LEU A 840 -20.09 -10.33 -45.84
N LEU A 841 -19.14 -9.41 -46.01
CA LEU A 841 -17.96 -9.24 -45.17
C LEU A 841 -18.08 -7.95 -44.35
N ALA A 842 -18.11 -8.07 -43.03
CA ALA A 842 -18.11 -6.94 -42.10
C ALA A 842 -16.75 -6.81 -41.39
N GLU A 843 -15.99 -5.76 -41.73
CA GLU A 843 -14.65 -5.48 -41.22
C GLU A 843 -14.41 -3.96 -41.19
N ASP A 844 -14.07 -3.42 -40.02
CA ASP A 844 -13.83 -1.99 -39.82
C ASP A 844 -12.48 -1.54 -40.37
N ASN A 845 -11.46 -2.39 -40.28
CA ASN A 845 -10.13 -2.14 -40.81
C ASN A 845 -10.08 -2.29 -42.35
N GLU A 846 -9.80 -1.19 -43.04
CA GLU A 846 -9.74 -1.12 -44.50
C GLU A 846 -8.79 -2.14 -45.14
N LEU A 847 -7.61 -2.34 -44.55
CA LEU A 847 -6.61 -3.26 -45.07
C LEU A 847 -7.01 -4.73 -44.87
N ASN A 848 -7.55 -5.09 -43.72
CA ASN A 848 -8.08 -6.44 -43.49
C ASN A 848 -9.24 -6.76 -44.44
N ARG A 849 -10.09 -5.76 -44.69
CA ARG A 849 -11.23 -5.87 -45.59
C ARG A 849 -10.76 -6.10 -47.02
N GLU A 850 -9.79 -5.33 -47.49
CA GLU A 850 -9.19 -5.49 -48.82
C GLU A 850 -8.54 -6.87 -48.99
N ILE A 851 -7.80 -7.35 -47.99
CA ILE A 851 -7.20 -8.70 -48.00
C ILE A 851 -8.29 -9.77 -48.09
N ALA A 852 -9.30 -9.72 -47.23
CA ALA A 852 -10.36 -10.72 -47.20
C ALA A 852 -11.19 -10.74 -48.49
N VAL A 853 -11.50 -9.56 -49.07
CA VAL A 853 -12.16 -9.44 -50.38
C VAL A 853 -11.29 -10.08 -51.46
N THR A 854 -10.01 -9.69 -51.53
CA THR A 854 -9.08 -10.22 -52.54
C THR A 854 -8.97 -11.74 -52.46
N LEU A 855 -8.84 -12.29 -51.25
CA LEU A 855 -8.77 -13.73 -51.00
C LEU A 855 -10.03 -14.48 -51.45
N LEU A 856 -11.21 -13.94 -51.15
CA LEU A 856 -12.50 -14.55 -51.54
C LEU A 856 -12.75 -14.43 -53.06
N GLU A 857 -12.44 -13.29 -53.66
CA GLU A 857 -12.58 -13.06 -55.10
C GLU A 857 -11.60 -13.91 -55.92
N MET A 858 -10.36 -14.10 -55.45
CA MET A 858 -9.40 -15.03 -56.05
C MET A 858 -9.90 -16.48 -56.09
N ASN A 859 -10.86 -16.84 -55.23
CA ASN A 859 -11.49 -18.16 -55.18
C ASN A 859 -12.88 -18.19 -55.84
N GLY A 860 -13.26 -17.13 -56.58
CA GLY A 860 -14.46 -17.08 -57.42
C GLY A 860 -15.75 -16.61 -56.73
N ALA A 861 -15.66 -16.09 -55.50
CA ALA A 861 -16.82 -15.55 -54.79
C ALA A 861 -17.06 -14.07 -55.09
N ALA A 862 -18.32 -13.63 -55.03
CA ALA A 862 -18.67 -12.22 -54.97
C ALA A 862 -18.76 -11.74 -53.51
N VAL A 863 -18.18 -10.60 -53.17
CA VAL A 863 -18.17 -10.10 -51.79
C VAL A 863 -18.80 -8.71 -51.72
N ASP A 864 -19.82 -8.56 -50.89
CA ASP A 864 -20.31 -7.25 -50.48
C ASP A 864 -19.68 -6.89 -49.13
N THR A 865 -19.34 -5.62 -48.94
CA THR A 865 -18.55 -5.18 -47.77
C THR A 865 -19.32 -4.21 -46.88
N ALA A 866 -19.10 -4.31 -45.58
CA ALA A 866 -19.62 -3.43 -44.53
C ALA A 866 -18.48 -3.00 -43.60
N VAL A 867 -18.51 -1.77 -43.06
CA VAL A 867 -17.45 -1.28 -42.15
C VAL A 867 -17.79 -1.37 -40.66
N ASN A 868 -18.99 -1.84 -40.33
CA ASN A 868 -19.42 -2.10 -38.95
C ASN A 868 -20.63 -3.07 -38.92
N GLY A 869 -20.99 -3.55 -37.73
CA GLY A 869 -22.12 -4.47 -37.55
C GLY A 869 -23.49 -3.87 -37.93
N ARG A 870 -23.65 -2.55 -37.89
CA ARG A 870 -24.91 -1.87 -38.24
C ARG A 870 -25.10 -1.86 -39.75
N GLU A 871 -24.06 -1.52 -40.52
CA GLU A 871 -24.08 -1.63 -41.97
C GLU A 871 -24.27 -3.08 -42.43
N ALA A 872 -23.63 -4.03 -41.76
CA ALA A 872 -23.84 -5.45 -42.05
C ALA A 872 -25.31 -5.85 -41.86
N LEU A 873 -25.93 -5.42 -40.76
CA LEU A 873 -27.36 -5.64 -40.50
C LEU A 873 -28.25 -4.96 -41.55
N ASP A 874 -27.95 -3.71 -41.91
CA ASP A 874 -28.72 -2.93 -42.88
C ASP A 874 -28.58 -3.53 -44.29
N PHE A 875 -27.38 -3.94 -44.71
CA PHE A 875 -27.16 -4.64 -46.00
C PHE A 875 -27.81 -6.01 -46.03
N PHE A 876 -27.69 -6.78 -44.95
CA PHE A 876 -28.37 -8.05 -44.85
C PHE A 876 -29.88 -7.84 -45.00
N GLY A 877 -30.47 -6.93 -44.22
CA GLY A 877 -31.91 -6.64 -44.22
C GLY A 877 -32.47 -6.03 -45.51
N ALA A 878 -31.69 -5.22 -46.23
CA ALA A 878 -32.15 -4.54 -47.45
C ALA A 878 -32.24 -5.44 -48.70
N ARG A 879 -31.61 -6.61 -48.69
CA ARG A 879 -31.59 -7.53 -49.83
C ARG A 879 -32.68 -8.61 -49.76
N GLU A 880 -32.91 -9.35 -50.84
CA GLU A 880 -33.88 -10.44 -50.82
C GLU A 880 -33.34 -11.67 -50.07
N PRO A 881 -34.21 -12.47 -49.41
CA PRO A 881 -33.81 -13.73 -48.78
C PRO A 881 -33.03 -14.65 -49.73
N GLY A 882 -31.92 -15.22 -49.24
CA GLY A 882 -31.04 -16.11 -50.02
C GLY A 882 -29.99 -15.39 -50.86
N THR A 883 -29.84 -14.06 -50.74
CA THR A 883 -28.80 -13.31 -51.47
C THR A 883 -27.38 -13.66 -51.00
N TYR A 884 -27.19 -13.94 -49.71
CA TYR A 884 -25.89 -14.23 -49.13
C TYR A 884 -25.81 -15.71 -48.74
N ASP A 885 -24.78 -16.40 -49.25
CA ASP A 885 -24.48 -17.78 -48.89
C ASP A 885 -23.87 -17.88 -47.49
N ALA A 886 -23.08 -16.88 -47.07
CA ALA A 886 -22.59 -16.74 -45.70
C ALA A 886 -22.26 -15.28 -45.38
N VAL A 887 -22.18 -14.97 -44.08
CA VAL A 887 -21.71 -13.69 -43.56
C VAL A 887 -20.41 -13.91 -42.79
N LEU A 888 -19.36 -13.17 -43.13
CA LEU A 888 -18.11 -13.12 -42.37
C LEU A 888 -18.11 -11.81 -41.57
N MET A 889 -17.96 -11.89 -40.26
CA MET A 889 -18.18 -10.73 -39.40
C MET A 889 -17.16 -10.63 -38.29
N ASP A 890 -16.45 -9.50 -38.24
CA ASP A 890 -15.58 -9.19 -37.11
C ASP A 890 -16.39 -9.06 -35.83
N ILE A 891 -15.92 -9.69 -34.75
CA ILE A 891 -16.52 -9.58 -33.42
C ILE A 891 -16.41 -8.14 -32.92
N ARG A 892 -15.27 -7.47 -33.11
CA ARG A 892 -15.01 -6.14 -32.51
C ARG A 892 -14.98 -5.05 -33.57
N MET A 893 -16.12 -4.40 -33.76
CA MET A 893 -16.27 -3.27 -34.67
C MET A 893 -16.92 -2.07 -33.95
N PRO A 894 -16.66 -0.81 -34.39
CA PRO A 894 -17.32 0.37 -33.86
C PRO A 894 -18.82 0.41 -34.24
N VAL A 895 -19.60 1.26 -33.56
CA VAL A 895 -21.06 1.47 -33.75
C VAL A 895 -21.93 0.28 -33.31
N MET A 896 -21.66 -0.91 -33.84
CA MET A 896 -22.32 -2.17 -33.47
C MET A 896 -21.32 -3.29 -33.64
N ASP A 897 -21.14 -4.07 -32.58
CA ASP A 897 -20.22 -5.20 -32.58
C ASP A 897 -20.81 -6.41 -33.33
N GLY A 898 -19.97 -7.40 -33.65
CA GLY A 898 -20.38 -8.56 -34.44
C GLY A 898 -21.36 -9.47 -33.68
N LEU A 899 -21.28 -9.55 -32.35
CA LEU A 899 -22.17 -10.38 -31.55
C LEU A 899 -23.59 -9.81 -31.55
N GLU A 900 -23.71 -8.49 -31.33
CA GLU A 900 -24.96 -7.76 -31.39
C GLU A 900 -25.57 -7.81 -32.79
N ALA A 901 -24.76 -7.61 -33.84
CA ALA A 901 -25.20 -7.74 -35.22
C ALA A 901 -25.72 -9.16 -35.52
N CYS A 902 -25.02 -10.20 -35.06
CA CYS A 902 -25.47 -11.59 -35.21
C CYS A 902 -26.82 -11.83 -34.51
N MET A 903 -26.97 -11.42 -33.25
CA MET A 903 -28.22 -11.57 -32.51
C MET A 903 -29.38 -10.85 -33.22
N ARG A 904 -29.14 -9.67 -33.78
CA ARG A 904 -30.15 -8.92 -34.53
C ARG A 904 -30.49 -9.57 -35.87
N ILE A 905 -29.52 -10.11 -36.61
CA ILE A 905 -29.77 -10.88 -37.84
C ILE A 905 -30.60 -12.13 -37.51
N ARG A 906 -30.27 -12.85 -36.42
CA ARG A 906 -31.01 -14.03 -35.97
C ARG A 906 -32.44 -13.71 -35.51
N ALA A 907 -32.68 -12.50 -35.00
CA ALA A 907 -33.99 -12.04 -34.54
C ALA A 907 -34.87 -11.40 -35.64
N MET A 908 -34.36 -11.25 -36.88
CA MET A 908 -35.16 -10.71 -37.98
C MET A 908 -36.29 -11.68 -38.37
N ASP A 909 -37.47 -11.12 -38.65
CA ASP A 909 -38.62 -11.86 -39.22
C ASP A 909 -38.40 -12.10 -40.73
N ARG A 910 -37.34 -12.86 -41.03
CA ARG A 910 -36.89 -13.15 -42.39
C ARG A 910 -36.40 -14.60 -42.48
N GLY A 911 -36.85 -15.32 -43.50
CA GLY A 911 -36.70 -16.78 -43.60
C GLY A 911 -35.27 -17.33 -43.59
N ASP A 912 -34.28 -16.56 -44.08
CA ASP A 912 -32.85 -16.92 -44.11
C ASP A 912 -32.05 -16.35 -42.93
N GLY A 913 -32.64 -15.45 -42.11
CA GLY A 913 -31.95 -14.86 -40.96
C GLY A 913 -31.58 -15.89 -39.89
N ALA A 914 -32.42 -16.92 -39.72
CA ALA A 914 -32.16 -18.03 -38.78
C ALA A 914 -31.14 -19.05 -39.30
N SER A 915 -30.99 -19.20 -40.62
CA SER A 915 -30.24 -20.29 -41.24
C SER A 915 -28.95 -19.87 -41.95
N VAL A 916 -28.78 -18.58 -42.29
CA VAL A 916 -27.56 -18.12 -42.97
C VAL A 916 -26.34 -18.37 -42.08
N PRO A 917 -25.29 -19.05 -42.58
CA PRO A 917 -24.05 -19.20 -41.83
C PRO A 917 -23.42 -17.85 -41.51
N ILE A 918 -23.12 -17.61 -40.24
CA ILE A 918 -22.39 -16.41 -39.79
C ILE A 918 -21.07 -16.87 -39.19
N LEU A 919 -19.95 -16.55 -39.83
CA LEU A 919 -18.60 -16.88 -39.37
C LEU A 919 -18.01 -15.68 -38.63
N ALA A 920 -17.69 -15.89 -37.36
CA ALA A 920 -16.99 -14.89 -36.55
C ALA A 920 -15.55 -14.73 -37.04
N MET A 921 -15.07 -13.50 -37.15
CA MET A 921 -13.66 -13.19 -37.36
C MET A 921 -13.13 -12.47 -36.12
N THR A 922 -11.95 -12.83 -35.64
CA THR A 922 -11.38 -12.19 -34.44
C THR A 922 -9.87 -12.23 -34.43
N ALA A 923 -9.27 -11.24 -33.77
CA ALA A 923 -7.83 -11.16 -33.57
C ALA A 923 -7.29 -12.19 -32.56
N ASN A 924 -8.16 -12.82 -31.75
CA ASN A 924 -7.75 -13.70 -30.66
C ASN A 924 -8.32 -15.12 -30.81
N ALA A 925 -7.51 -16.13 -30.49
CA ALA A 925 -7.91 -17.54 -30.49
C ALA A 925 -8.50 -18.01 -29.14
N PHE A 926 -9.01 -17.10 -28.28
CA PHE A 926 -9.48 -17.47 -26.94
C PHE A 926 -10.82 -18.23 -26.98
N GLU A 927 -10.89 -19.32 -26.21
CA GLU A 927 -12.08 -20.17 -26.04
C GLU A 927 -13.33 -19.38 -25.59
N GLU A 928 -13.14 -18.34 -24.78
CA GLU A 928 -14.25 -17.50 -24.30
C GLU A 928 -14.93 -16.70 -25.41
N ASP A 929 -14.14 -16.12 -26.33
CA ASP A 929 -14.66 -15.35 -27.45
C ASP A 929 -15.41 -16.28 -28.41
N LYS A 930 -14.88 -17.50 -28.59
CA LYS A 930 -15.54 -18.58 -29.34
C LYS A 930 -16.88 -18.98 -28.69
N LYS A 931 -16.92 -19.20 -27.37
CA LYS A 931 -18.16 -19.51 -26.64
C LYS A 931 -19.20 -18.40 -26.76
N LYS A 932 -18.79 -17.13 -26.63
CA LYS A 932 -19.67 -15.96 -26.79
C LYS A 932 -20.21 -15.85 -28.23
N ALA A 933 -19.36 -16.09 -29.23
CA ALA A 933 -19.75 -16.10 -30.65
C ALA A 933 -20.82 -17.16 -30.94
N PHE A 934 -20.61 -18.40 -30.51
CA PHE A 934 -21.60 -19.47 -30.69
C PHE A 934 -22.89 -19.21 -29.89
N ALA A 935 -22.80 -18.68 -28.67
CA ALA A 935 -23.97 -18.30 -27.88
C ALA A 935 -24.80 -17.19 -28.52
N ALA A 936 -24.17 -16.27 -29.26
CA ALA A 936 -24.84 -15.23 -30.05
C ALA A 936 -25.49 -15.75 -31.34
N GLY A 937 -25.28 -17.03 -31.70
CA GLY A 937 -25.86 -17.67 -32.88
C GLY A 937 -24.95 -17.72 -34.11
N MET A 938 -23.65 -17.47 -33.97
CA MET A 938 -22.67 -17.65 -35.04
C MET A 938 -22.41 -19.13 -35.31
N THR A 939 -22.13 -19.48 -36.56
CA THR A 939 -22.03 -20.85 -37.09
C THR A 939 -20.60 -21.37 -37.20
N GLY A 940 -19.64 -20.46 -37.40
CA GLY A 940 -18.22 -20.76 -37.52
C GLY A 940 -17.35 -19.69 -36.89
N TYR A 941 -16.05 -19.96 -36.77
CA TYR A 941 -15.12 -19.09 -36.07
C TYR A 941 -13.75 -19.12 -36.75
N LEU A 942 -13.22 -17.95 -37.08
CA LEU A 942 -11.97 -17.74 -37.80
C LEU A 942 -11.07 -16.74 -37.06
N VAL A 943 -9.78 -17.07 -36.97
CA VAL A 943 -8.75 -16.23 -36.34
C VAL A 943 -8.05 -15.40 -37.41
N LYS A 944 -7.84 -14.11 -37.13
CA LYS A 944 -7.08 -13.17 -37.97
C LYS A 944 -5.57 -13.25 -37.62
N PRO A 945 -4.65 -13.10 -38.58
CA PRO A 945 -4.89 -12.89 -40.01
C PRO A 945 -5.48 -14.13 -40.71
N LEU A 946 -6.39 -13.91 -41.66
CA LEU A 946 -7.14 -14.97 -42.32
C LEU A 946 -6.22 -15.83 -43.21
N ASP A 947 -6.11 -17.13 -42.90
CA ASP A 947 -5.50 -18.11 -43.79
C ASP A 947 -6.52 -18.58 -44.82
N ILE A 948 -6.16 -18.51 -46.11
CA ILE A 948 -7.07 -18.85 -47.21
C ILE A 948 -7.55 -20.31 -47.18
N ARG A 949 -6.70 -21.25 -46.74
CA ARG A 949 -7.07 -22.67 -46.69
C ARG A 949 -8.11 -22.89 -45.60
N LEU A 950 -7.85 -22.37 -44.39
CA LEU A 950 -8.78 -22.46 -43.26
C LEU A 950 -10.11 -21.74 -43.55
N LEU A 951 -10.04 -20.58 -44.20
CA LEU A 951 -11.22 -19.83 -44.63
C LEU A 951 -12.09 -20.66 -45.59
N VAL A 952 -11.49 -21.26 -46.62
CA VAL A 952 -12.21 -22.07 -47.62
C VAL A 952 -12.74 -23.36 -47.00
N GLU A 953 -11.98 -24.03 -46.13
CA GLU A 953 -12.42 -25.24 -45.42
C GLU A 953 -13.62 -24.96 -44.52
N GLU A 954 -13.57 -23.89 -43.73
CA GLU A 954 -14.64 -23.52 -42.81
C GLU A 954 -15.89 -23.04 -43.54
N LEU A 955 -15.73 -22.30 -44.65
CA LEU A 955 -16.85 -21.93 -45.52
C LEU A 955 -17.49 -23.17 -46.16
N LYS A 956 -16.70 -24.11 -46.69
CA LYS A 956 -17.23 -25.38 -47.23
C LYS A 956 -18.00 -26.15 -46.16
N ARG A 957 -17.42 -26.29 -44.96
CA ARG A 957 -18.07 -26.96 -43.81
C ARG A 957 -19.41 -26.32 -43.44
N CYS A 958 -19.51 -25.00 -43.50
CA CYS A 958 -20.73 -24.27 -43.17
C CYS A 958 -21.78 -24.26 -44.28
N LEU A 959 -21.35 -24.37 -45.55
CA LEU A 959 -22.22 -24.32 -46.72
C LEU A 959 -22.77 -25.69 -47.15
N GLY A 960 -22.16 -26.79 -46.70
CA GLY A 960 -22.54 -28.17 -47.03
C GLY A 960 -21.59 -28.82 -48.01
#